data_AF-A0A7S3D8D4-F1
#
_entry.id   AF-A0A7S3D8D4-F1
#
_cell.length_a   1.000
_cell.length_b   1.000
_cell.length_c   1.000
_cell.angle_alpha   90.00
_cell.angle_beta   90.00
_cell.angle_gamma   90.00
#
_symmetry.space_group_name_H-M   'P 1'
#
loop_
_entity.id
_entity.type
_entity.pdbx_description
1 polymer ?
#
loop_
_entity_poly.entity_id
_entity_poly.type
_entity_poly.pdbx_seq_one_letter_code
_entity_poly.pdbx_strand_id
1 'polypeptide(L)'
;QQLNSSLHTAIESEASSRMESHQQLNSSLQAESTARKAGQQQLDSLLDAHSSRLLLLECRIFTCSNHGSCDSNLTACSCDQGFTGANCSECSPSFYGPNCLPCSATCEDHGRCDDGVAGTGKCNCDDGWNGGDCSSCSSGYFGASCEICPSCGVNGACVDGKAGSGVCLCTSGWSGSNCSSCSEGYFGSNCEPCSCGIHGSCSSGLSGSGCICDEGWVGSGCLNCADDFYGANCDACPSCTGNSVCDDGIAGNGTCVCDPGFASPACTVCMSGYFGSSCSSCPNCGAHGSCDDGIGGSGNCTCDAGWTGSLCDACVADYYGPSCTACPSCGANGACNSTISGDGTCICNEGATGTSCESCVADYYGASCAACPSCANGTCDDGSSGSGSCQCDAGWTGALCDACASGYYGSGCSQCPDCGDHGSCLDGLEGSGSCSCDAGWAGDNCTACQTSYYGSSCTACPSCGSNGNCADGLGGNGTCICDEGWSGSACDACAEGYYGSTCQPCGSCLDNAVCLDGLLGNGTCVCDSGWEGAFCNVSSASSPFSSPATVLSDPSGAAGNNLGVGGVTLSANGLAMAASSYAGRVGTANAGSVLVWERTTVSDDFGTPVKLTDPNGADYDNLGAGGPCLSSDALIVVAGAHSDDNQGSNAGSLLVWMRSDVGTSFGTITPEVLLDPSGSFKDYLGHGGATLSTDTLILAAAAYGTNLPGHPDDDDLGMDTGAVVVWERSATSEAFGSVTPYSFRVG
;
A
#
# COMPACT_ATOMS: atom_id res chain seq x y z
N GLN A 1 42.58 118.55 -90.46
CA GLN A 1 43.06 119.77 -91.16
C GLN A 1 42.51 119.89 -92.57
N GLN A 2 42.61 118.87 -93.44
CA GLN A 2 41.93 118.92 -94.76
C GLN A 2 40.40 119.06 -94.66
N LEU A 3 39.76 118.46 -93.65
CA LEU A 3 38.33 118.68 -93.35
C LEU A 3 37.95 120.16 -93.06
N ASN A 4 38.87 120.98 -92.55
CA ASN A 4 38.57 122.36 -92.14
C ASN A 4 38.71 123.36 -93.29
N SER A 5 39.66 123.13 -94.21
CA SER A 5 39.84 123.97 -95.39
C SER A 5 38.69 123.80 -96.38
N SER A 6 38.22 122.57 -96.60
CA SER A 6 37.10 122.29 -97.51
C SER A 6 35.76 122.84 -97.00
N LEU A 7 35.60 122.95 -95.68
CA LEU A 7 34.40 123.51 -95.05
C LEU A 7 34.35 125.04 -95.22
N HIS A 8 35.49 125.74 -95.16
CA HIS A 8 35.52 127.21 -95.25
C HIS A 8 35.28 127.72 -96.68
N THR A 9 35.86 127.07 -97.69
CA THR A 9 35.76 127.52 -99.11
C THR A 9 34.35 127.34 -99.70
N ALA A 10 33.55 126.39 -99.22
CA ALA A 10 32.19 126.19 -99.74
C ALA A 10 31.13 127.00 -98.99
N ILE A 11 31.34 127.34 -97.71
CA ILE A 11 30.48 128.30 -96.99
C ILE A 11 30.49 129.67 -97.71
N GLU A 12 31.61 130.08 -98.33
CA GLU A 12 31.68 131.30 -99.18
C GLU A 12 30.98 131.14 -100.54
N SER A 13 30.97 129.93 -101.12
CA SER A 13 30.21 129.63 -102.34
C SER A 13 28.70 129.60 -102.07
N GLU A 14 28.29 129.12 -100.90
CA GLU A 14 26.90 129.14 -100.43
C GLU A 14 26.45 130.56 -100.03
N ALA A 15 27.36 131.42 -99.53
CA ALA A 15 27.08 132.83 -99.26
C ALA A 15 26.93 133.66 -100.54
N SER A 16 27.75 133.41 -101.56
CA SER A 16 27.66 134.09 -102.86
C SER A 16 26.41 133.66 -103.64
N SER A 17 26.05 132.37 -103.63
CA SER A 17 24.82 131.90 -104.28
C SER A 17 23.57 132.42 -103.56
N ARG A 18 23.57 132.53 -102.23
CA ARG A 18 22.47 133.15 -101.46
C ARG A 18 22.31 134.64 -101.74
N MET A 19 23.40 135.36 -102.08
CA MET A 19 23.34 136.78 -102.46
C MET A 19 22.71 136.97 -103.85
N GLU A 20 23.08 136.16 -104.84
CA GLU A 20 22.42 136.13 -106.15
C GLU A 20 20.96 135.68 -106.05
N SER A 21 20.68 134.73 -105.15
CA SER A 21 19.30 134.31 -104.82
C SER A 21 18.47 135.46 -104.25
N HIS A 22 19.05 136.31 -103.38
CA HIS A 22 18.38 137.47 -102.79
C HIS A 22 18.14 138.60 -103.80
N GLN A 23 19.08 138.81 -104.72
CA GLN A 23 18.96 139.84 -105.76
C GLN A 23 17.92 139.42 -106.82
N GLN A 24 17.86 138.12 -107.17
CA GLN A 24 16.78 137.54 -107.97
C GLN A 24 15.43 137.62 -107.25
N LEU A 25 15.36 137.31 -105.95
CA LEU A 25 14.12 137.38 -105.17
C LEU A 25 13.52 138.80 -105.17
N ASN A 26 14.37 139.84 -105.14
CA ASN A 26 13.92 141.22 -105.12
C ASN A 26 13.42 141.68 -106.51
N SER A 27 14.05 141.21 -107.60
CA SER A 27 13.52 141.39 -108.96
C SER A 27 12.22 140.60 -109.19
N SER A 28 12.10 139.42 -108.59
CA SER A 28 10.86 138.62 -108.60
C SER A 28 9.74 139.29 -107.81
N LEU A 29 10.04 139.98 -106.70
CA LEU A 29 9.03 140.71 -105.92
C LEU A 29 8.46 141.92 -106.66
N GLN A 30 9.30 142.68 -107.38
CA GLN A 30 8.83 143.79 -108.22
C GLN A 30 8.06 143.29 -109.47
N ALA A 31 8.44 142.13 -110.01
CA ALA A 31 7.67 141.46 -111.05
C ALA A 31 6.32 140.95 -110.52
N GLU A 32 6.25 140.36 -109.32
CA GLU A 32 5.01 139.90 -108.67
C GLU A 32 4.02 141.05 -108.42
N SER A 33 4.49 142.23 -107.99
CA SER A 33 3.61 143.39 -107.78
C SER A 33 2.95 143.87 -109.08
N THR A 34 3.66 143.74 -110.21
CA THR A 34 3.17 144.17 -111.52
C THR A 34 2.29 143.08 -112.15
N ALA A 35 2.59 141.81 -111.88
CA ALA A 35 1.79 140.65 -112.27
C ALA A 35 0.48 140.52 -111.48
N ARG A 36 0.43 140.86 -110.19
CA ARG A 36 -0.82 140.82 -109.38
C ARG A 36 -1.91 141.76 -109.91
N LYS A 37 -1.54 142.89 -110.52
CA LYS A 37 -2.48 143.78 -111.20
C LYS A 37 -2.97 143.23 -112.54
N ALA A 38 -2.15 142.41 -113.22
CA ALA A 38 -2.56 141.66 -114.40
C ALA A 38 -3.45 140.44 -114.05
N GLY A 39 -3.20 139.81 -112.89
CA GLY A 39 -3.98 138.67 -112.37
C GLY A 39 -5.43 139.00 -111.99
N GLN A 40 -5.73 140.26 -111.62
CA GLN A 40 -7.11 140.65 -111.32
C GLN A 40 -7.98 140.75 -112.58
N GLN A 41 -7.41 141.19 -113.71
CA GLN A 41 -8.14 141.31 -114.97
C GLN A 41 -8.34 139.97 -115.70
N GLN A 42 -7.59 138.94 -115.32
CA GLN A 42 -7.75 137.57 -115.84
C GLN A 42 -8.71 136.71 -114.98
N LEU A 43 -9.03 137.16 -113.76
CA LEU A 43 -9.94 136.47 -112.83
C LEU A 43 -11.42 136.69 -113.20
N ASP A 44 -11.78 137.85 -113.72
CA ASP A 44 -13.16 138.16 -114.13
C ASP A 44 -13.60 137.40 -115.40
N SER A 45 -12.66 136.86 -116.19
CA SER A 45 -13.00 136.03 -117.37
C SER A 45 -13.06 134.52 -117.08
N LEU A 46 -12.74 134.07 -115.86
CA LEU A 46 -12.79 132.66 -115.44
C LEU A 46 -14.01 132.30 -114.57
N LEU A 47 -14.82 133.28 -114.15
CA LEU A 47 -15.98 133.03 -113.29
C LEU A 47 -17.21 132.48 -114.05
N ASP A 48 -17.33 132.65 -115.37
CA ASP A 48 -18.54 132.25 -116.11
C ASP A 48 -18.54 130.80 -116.63
N ALA A 49 -17.47 130.02 -116.44
CA ALA A 49 -17.36 128.65 -116.95
C ALA A 49 -17.41 127.52 -115.89
N HIS A 50 -17.43 127.85 -114.58
CA HIS A 50 -17.21 126.85 -113.52
C HIS A 50 -18.47 126.36 -112.77
N SER A 51 -19.67 126.88 -113.05
CA SER A 51 -20.86 126.63 -112.22
C SER A 51 -21.68 125.36 -112.55
N SER A 52 -21.36 124.60 -113.61
CA SER A 52 -22.19 123.45 -114.07
C SER A 52 -21.62 122.05 -113.77
N ARG A 53 -20.41 121.93 -113.18
CA ARG A 53 -19.71 120.64 -113.03
C ARG A 53 -19.71 120.04 -111.61
N LEU A 54 -20.19 120.77 -110.60
CA LEU A 54 -20.11 120.36 -109.19
C LEU A 54 -21.27 119.44 -108.74
N LEU A 55 -22.43 119.46 -109.42
CA LEU A 55 -23.65 118.76 -109.00
C LEU A 55 -23.72 117.24 -109.33
N LEU A 56 -22.81 116.69 -110.14
CA LEU A 56 -22.83 115.27 -110.54
C LEU A 56 -21.92 114.35 -109.70
N LEU A 57 -20.99 114.89 -108.91
CA LEU A 57 -19.99 114.09 -108.18
C LEU A 57 -20.46 113.63 -106.79
N GLU A 58 -21.36 114.37 -106.14
CA GLU A 58 -21.84 114.06 -104.78
C GLU A 58 -22.72 112.81 -104.70
N CYS A 59 -23.46 112.45 -105.77
CA CYS A 59 -24.40 111.32 -105.72
C CYS A 59 -23.73 109.92 -105.74
N ARG A 60 -22.59 109.78 -106.43
CA ARG A 60 -21.95 108.46 -106.62
C ARG A 60 -21.36 107.89 -105.33
N ILE A 61 -20.90 108.75 -104.43
CA ILE A 61 -20.18 108.37 -103.21
C ILE A 61 -21.15 108.15 -102.05
N PHE A 62 -22.05 109.11 -101.79
CA PHE A 62 -22.84 109.10 -100.55
C PHE A 62 -24.14 108.31 -100.64
N THR A 63 -24.70 108.11 -101.84
CA THR A 63 -26.01 107.46 -101.99
C THR A 63 -25.91 105.99 -102.41
N CYS A 64 -24.94 105.65 -103.27
CA CYS A 64 -24.80 104.29 -103.85
C CYS A 64 -23.57 103.52 -103.39
N SER A 65 -22.96 103.93 -102.27
CA SER A 65 -21.80 103.28 -101.64
C SER A 65 -20.63 102.98 -102.58
N ASN A 66 -20.44 103.76 -103.64
CA ASN A 66 -19.50 103.52 -104.75
C ASN A 66 -19.71 102.25 -105.59
N HIS A 67 -20.75 101.45 -105.34
CA HIS A 67 -21.05 100.19 -106.05
C HIS A 67 -22.31 100.31 -106.92
N GLY A 68 -22.59 101.51 -107.41
CA GLY A 68 -23.72 101.79 -108.29
C GLY A 68 -23.74 103.22 -108.83
N SER A 69 -24.73 103.52 -109.67
CA SER A 69 -24.92 104.84 -110.28
C SER A 69 -26.33 105.38 -110.01
N CYS A 70 -26.45 106.68 -109.78
CA CYS A 70 -27.73 107.33 -109.50
C CYS A 70 -28.55 107.58 -110.78
N ASP A 71 -29.87 107.43 -110.68
CA ASP A 71 -30.80 107.90 -111.73
C ASP A 71 -30.79 109.45 -111.83
N SER A 72 -31.27 109.96 -112.96
CA SER A 72 -31.37 111.36 -113.39
C SER A 72 -31.90 112.35 -112.35
N ASN A 73 -32.72 111.90 -111.39
CA ASN A 73 -33.25 112.73 -110.29
C ASN A 73 -32.46 112.62 -108.97
N LEU A 74 -31.36 111.88 -108.94
CA LEU A 74 -30.45 111.70 -107.81
C LEU A 74 -31.05 111.02 -106.55
N THR A 75 -32.13 110.24 -106.68
CA THR A 75 -32.87 109.63 -105.55
C THR A 75 -32.79 108.10 -105.44
N ALA A 76 -32.23 107.39 -106.42
CA ALA A 76 -32.18 105.92 -106.42
C ALA A 76 -30.92 105.39 -107.12
N CYS A 77 -30.43 104.24 -106.66
CA CYS A 77 -29.19 103.60 -107.11
C CYS A 77 -29.46 102.37 -107.98
N SER A 78 -28.76 102.28 -109.11
CA SER A 78 -28.62 101.04 -109.88
C SER A 78 -27.28 100.39 -109.52
N CYS A 79 -27.33 99.22 -108.88
CA CYS A 79 -26.15 98.53 -108.36
C CYS A 79 -25.36 97.77 -109.43
N ASP A 80 -24.05 97.68 -109.21
CA ASP A 80 -23.13 96.86 -110.00
C ASP A 80 -23.36 95.36 -109.73
N GLN A 81 -22.98 94.48 -110.67
CA GLN A 81 -23.19 93.04 -110.55
C GLN A 81 -22.58 92.44 -109.27
N GLY A 82 -23.32 91.55 -108.63
CA GLY A 82 -22.95 90.91 -107.35
C GLY A 82 -23.43 91.68 -106.12
N PHE A 83 -23.69 92.98 -106.26
CA PHE A 83 -24.22 93.83 -105.20
C PHE A 83 -25.74 94.02 -105.32
N THR A 84 -26.41 94.07 -104.19
CA THR A 84 -27.85 94.28 -104.07
C THR A 84 -28.16 95.21 -102.89
N GLY A 85 -29.44 95.51 -102.69
CA GLY A 85 -29.91 96.45 -101.68
C GLY A 85 -30.03 97.88 -102.19
N ALA A 86 -30.80 98.71 -101.48
CA ALA A 86 -31.21 100.05 -101.94
C ALA A 86 -30.03 101.03 -102.14
N ASN A 87 -28.91 100.79 -101.46
CA ASN A 87 -27.66 101.57 -101.50
C ASN A 87 -26.45 100.72 -101.97
N CYS A 88 -26.70 99.52 -102.52
CA CYS A 88 -25.69 98.62 -103.07
C CYS A 88 -24.64 98.10 -102.05
N SER A 89 -25.03 97.85 -100.79
CA SER A 89 -24.11 97.41 -99.73
C SER A 89 -24.20 95.93 -99.33
N GLU A 90 -25.07 95.13 -99.97
CA GLU A 90 -25.25 93.70 -99.67
C GLU A 90 -24.81 92.82 -100.86
N CYS A 91 -24.41 91.58 -100.59
CA CYS A 91 -24.14 90.60 -101.65
C CYS A 91 -25.40 89.86 -102.05
N SER A 92 -25.55 89.61 -103.35
CA SER A 92 -26.59 88.68 -103.85
C SER A 92 -26.30 87.24 -103.37
N PRO A 93 -27.32 86.37 -103.25
CA PRO A 93 -27.12 84.96 -102.88
C PRO A 93 -26.08 84.27 -103.78
N SER A 94 -25.27 83.37 -103.21
CA SER A 94 -24.11 82.74 -103.88
C SER A 94 -22.92 83.66 -104.19
N PHE A 95 -22.87 84.84 -103.57
CA PHE A 95 -21.69 85.70 -103.56
C PHE A 95 -21.24 85.95 -102.12
N TYR A 96 -19.93 85.92 -101.88
CA TYR A 96 -19.34 85.99 -100.55
C TYR A 96 -18.22 87.05 -100.46
N GLY A 97 -17.98 87.50 -99.23
CA GLY A 97 -16.92 88.45 -98.90
C GLY A 97 -17.24 89.92 -99.23
N PRO A 98 -16.34 90.85 -98.86
CA PRO A 98 -16.60 92.30 -98.92
C PRO A 98 -16.73 92.86 -100.34
N ASN A 99 -16.26 92.12 -101.35
CA ASN A 99 -16.38 92.49 -102.76
C ASN A 99 -17.45 91.65 -103.50
N CYS A 100 -18.26 90.88 -102.76
CA CYS A 100 -19.28 89.99 -103.31
C CYS A 100 -18.75 89.15 -104.49
N LEU A 101 -17.77 88.29 -104.21
CA LEU A 101 -17.18 87.35 -105.18
C LEU A 101 -18.05 86.10 -105.31
N PRO A 102 -18.17 85.48 -106.50
CA PRO A 102 -19.00 84.30 -106.67
C PRO A 102 -18.45 83.11 -105.87
N CYS A 103 -19.33 82.37 -105.19
CA CYS A 103 -19.00 81.04 -104.65
C CYS A 103 -18.57 80.13 -105.81
N SER A 104 -17.37 79.54 -105.72
CA SER A 104 -16.77 78.78 -106.82
C SER A 104 -17.04 77.26 -106.75
N ALA A 105 -17.96 76.79 -105.90
CA ALA A 105 -18.23 75.35 -105.76
C ALA A 105 -19.73 75.05 -105.65
N THR A 106 -20.23 74.21 -106.55
CA THR A 106 -21.39 73.36 -106.28
C THR A 106 -20.92 72.35 -105.24
N CYS A 107 -21.40 72.43 -104.00
CA CYS A 107 -21.04 71.51 -102.90
C CYS A 107 -21.60 70.10 -103.11
N GLU A 108 -21.49 69.59 -104.35
CA GLU A 108 -22.00 68.32 -104.91
C GLU A 108 -23.42 67.98 -104.46
N ASP A 109 -24.26 69.00 -104.24
CA ASP A 109 -25.62 68.91 -103.68
C ASP A 109 -25.73 68.25 -102.29
N HIS A 110 -24.60 68.10 -101.59
CA HIS A 110 -24.47 67.51 -100.24
C HIS A 110 -23.95 68.52 -99.21
N GLY A 111 -24.18 69.80 -99.48
CA GLY A 111 -23.83 70.92 -98.61
C GLY A 111 -24.24 72.26 -99.20
N ARG A 112 -24.03 73.34 -98.44
CA ARG A 112 -24.31 74.72 -98.89
C ARG A 112 -23.07 75.61 -98.75
N CYS A 113 -22.88 76.52 -99.71
CA CYS A 113 -21.84 77.54 -99.62
C CYS A 113 -22.14 78.52 -98.48
N ASP A 114 -21.12 78.85 -97.71
CA ASP A 114 -21.14 79.91 -96.71
C ASP A 114 -21.01 81.29 -97.41
N ASP A 115 -22.15 81.90 -97.75
CA ASP A 115 -22.28 83.12 -98.56
C ASP A 115 -22.57 84.41 -97.74
N GLY A 116 -22.66 85.55 -98.42
CA GLY A 116 -22.87 86.88 -97.82
C GLY A 116 -21.58 87.65 -97.51
N VAL A 117 -21.71 88.91 -97.07
CA VAL A 117 -20.58 89.84 -96.89
C VAL A 117 -19.54 89.32 -95.88
N ALA A 118 -19.97 88.50 -94.91
CA ALA A 118 -19.12 87.85 -93.91
C ALA A 118 -18.83 86.36 -94.20
N GLY A 119 -19.41 85.79 -95.27
CA GLY A 119 -19.24 84.39 -95.64
C GLY A 119 -17.82 84.06 -96.10
N THR A 120 -17.38 82.83 -95.87
CA THR A 120 -16.02 82.35 -96.21
C THR A 120 -15.90 81.72 -97.59
N GLY A 121 -17.03 81.41 -98.24
CA GLY A 121 -17.06 80.73 -99.54
C GLY A 121 -16.77 79.22 -99.50
N LYS A 122 -16.77 78.60 -98.32
CA LYS A 122 -16.59 77.14 -98.12
C LYS A 122 -17.92 76.39 -98.06
N CYS A 123 -17.90 75.09 -98.32
CA CYS A 123 -19.06 74.21 -98.21
C CYS A 123 -19.26 73.71 -96.76
N ASN A 124 -20.48 73.90 -96.25
CA ASN A 124 -20.96 73.26 -95.04
C ASN A 124 -21.71 71.97 -95.44
N CYS A 125 -21.14 70.80 -95.15
CA CYS A 125 -21.65 69.50 -95.58
C CYS A 125 -22.80 68.97 -94.73
N ASP A 126 -23.69 68.19 -95.35
CA ASP A 126 -24.78 67.47 -94.69
C ASP A 126 -24.27 66.27 -93.88
N ASP A 127 -25.08 65.77 -92.94
CA ASP A 127 -24.72 64.64 -92.08
C ASP A 127 -24.30 63.39 -92.89
N GLY A 128 -23.20 62.77 -92.49
CA GLY A 128 -22.61 61.61 -93.20
C GLY A 128 -21.63 61.97 -94.31
N TRP A 129 -21.60 63.23 -94.76
CA TRP A 129 -20.67 63.74 -95.77
C TRP A 129 -19.52 64.55 -95.16
N ASN A 130 -18.40 64.59 -95.86
CA ASN A 130 -17.17 65.25 -95.44
C ASN A 130 -16.33 65.64 -96.67
N GLY A 131 -15.27 66.43 -96.46
CA GLY A 131 -14.38 66.93 -97.51
C GLY A 131 -14.68 68.38 -97.89
N GLY A 132 -13.75 69.04 -98.58
CA GLY A 132 -13.85 70.47 -98.90
C GLY A 132 -15.00 70.85 -99.85
N ASP A 133 -15.51 69.87 -100.59
CA ASP A 133 -16.63 69.93 -101.54
C ASP A 133 -17.77 68.96 -101.17
N CYS A 134 -17.72 68.36 -99.98
CA CYS A 134 -18.68 67.36 -99.51
C CYS A 134 -18.73 66.07 -100.34
N SER A 135 -17.63 65.68 -101.00
CA SER A 135 -17.59 64.51 -101.89
C SER A 135 -17.26 63.16 -101.23
N SER A 136 -16.90 63.14 -99.95
CA SER A 136 -16.46 61.94 -99.22
C SER A 136 -17.36 61.59 -98.05
N CYS A 137 -17.36 60.32 -97.61
CA CYS A 137 -18.11 59.92 -96.42
C CYS A 137 -17.33 60.24 -95.14
N SER A 138 -18.05 60.64 -94.10
CA SER A 138 -17.54 60.67 -92.73
C SER A 138 -17.24 59.24 -92.23
N SER A 139 -16.30 59.09 -91.30
CA SER A 139 -15.98 57.76 -90.74
C SER A 139 -17.22 57.17 -90.05
N GLY A 140 -17.43 55.86 -90.23
CA GLY A 140 -18.64 55.17 -89.80
C GLY A 140 -19.82 55.26 -90.79
N TYR A 141 -19.61 55.80 -91.98
CA TYR A 141 -20.57 55.80 -93.09
C TYR A 141 -19.96 55.14 -94.34
N PHE A 142 -20.76 54.38 -95.09
CA PHE A 142 -20.30 53.57 -96.21
C PHE A 142 -21.18 53.71 -97.46
N GLY A 143 -20.62 53.32 -98.61
CA GLY A 143 -21.33 53.30 -99.88
C GLY A 143 -21.45 54.66 -100.57
N ALA A 144 -21.98 54.66 -101.79
CA ALA A 144 -22.04 55.85 -102.63
C ALA A 144 -22.90 56.98 -102.05
N SER A 145 -23.87 56.64 -101.20
CA SER A 145 -24.78 57.58 -100.52
C SER A 145 -24.36 57.88 -99.07
N CYS A 146 -23.20 57.39 -98.63
CA CYS A 146 -22.71 57.52 -97.26
C CYS A 146 -23.76 57.15 -96.20
N GLU A 147 -24.21 55.90 -96.22
CA GLU A 147 -25.16 55.32 -95.25
C GLU A 147 -24.45 54.89 -93.96
N ILE A 148 -25.14 54.93 -92.81
CA ILE A 148 -24.51 54.59 -91.52
C ILE A 148 -24.12 53.10 -91.45
N CYS A 149 -22.88 52.83 -91.02
CA CYS A 149 -22.40 51.47 -90.80
C CYS A 149 -23.24 50.73 -89.74
N PRO A 150 -23.49 49.41 -89.93
CA PRO A 150 -24.11 48.58 -88.90
C PRO A 150 -23.18 48.43 -87.69
N SER A 151 -23.75 48.14 -86.51
CA SER A 151 -22.97 47.96 -85.29
C SER A 151 -22.20 46.63 -85.29
N CYS A 152 -20.90 46.68 -85.62
CA CYS A 152 -20.01 45.52 -85.70
C CYS A 152 -19.51 44.96 -84.34
N GLY A 153 -20.11 45.40 -83.24
CA GLY A 153 -19.67 45.06 -81.89
C GLY A 153 -18.27 45.61 -81.56
N VAL A 154 -17.70 45.17 -80.44
CA VAL A 154 -16.31 45.52 -80.05
C VAL A 154 -15.26 44.63 -80.72
N ASN A 155 -15.69 43.51 -81.34
CA ASN A 155 -14.84 42.47 -81.92
C ASN A 155 -14.85 42.49 -83.45
N GLY A 156 -15.21 43.63 -84.06
CA GLY A 156 -15.20 43.80 -85.50
C GLY A 156 -15.24 45.26 -85.93
N ALA A 157 -14.82 45.52 -87.16
CA ALA A 157 -14.82 46.85 -87.76
C ALA A 157 -15.61 46.84 -89.08
N CYS A 158 -16.41 47.89 -89.30
CA CYS A 158 -17.13 48.08 -90.56
C CYS A 158 -16.17 48.48 -91.67
N VAL A 159 -16.37 47.95 -92.88
CA VAL A 159 -15.71 48.49 -94.09
C VAL A 159 -16.44 49.77 -94.52
N ASP A 160 -15.97 50.91 -94.00
CA ASP A 160 -16.53 52.25 -94.23
C ASP A 160 -15.94 52.98 -95.47
N GLY A 161 -16.45 54.17 -95.75
CA GLY A 161 -16.05 54.99 -96.90
C GLY A 161 -16.89 54.78 -98.16
N LYS A 162 -16.67 55.62 -99.18
CA LYS A 162 -17.49 55.68 -100.41
C LYS A 162 -17.48 54.38 -101.23
N ALA A 163 -16.41 53.61 -101.14
CA ALA A 163 -16.27 52.27 -101.73
C ALA A 163 -16.47 51.12 -100.71
N GLY A 164 -16.78 51.47 -99.47
CA GLY A 164 -17.01 50.51 -98.39
C GLY A 164 -18.30 49.72 -98.61
N SER A 165 -18.30 48.46 -98.20
CA SER A 165 -19.42 47.53 -98.37
C SER A 165 -20.39 47.49 -97.19
N GLY A 166 -20.03 48.11 -96.06
CA GLY A 166 -20.83 48.05 -94.82
C GLY A 166 -20.75 46.70 -94.08
N VAL A 167 -19.93 45.77 -94.55
CA VAL A 167 -19.75 44.45 -93.91
C VAL A 167 -18.81 44.57 -92.71
N CYS A 168 -19.12 43.88 -91.63
CA CYS A 168 -18.26 43.78 -90.45
C CYS A 168 -17.16 42.74 -90.66
N LEU A 169 -15.90 43.17 -90.52
CA LEU A 169 -14.75 42.29 -90.48
C LEU A 169 -14.44 41.94 -89.03
N CYS A 170 -14.64 40.67 -88.66
CA CYS A 170 -14.46 40.19 -87.30
C CYS A 170 -12.99 39.91 -86.97
N THR A 171 -12.61 40.16 -85.72
CA THR A 171 -11.31 39.77 -85.17
C THR A 171 -11.21 38.24 -85.03
N SER A 172 -9.99 37.70 -85.01
CA SER A 172 -9.76 36.25 -84.94
C SER A 172 -10.54 35.58 -83.81
N GLY A 173 -11.15 34.43 -84.09
CA GLY A 173 -12.01 33.69 -83.15
C GLY A 173 -13.48 34.11 -83.15
N TRP A 174 -13.82 35.29 -83.67
CA TRP A 174 -15.20 35.80 -83.75
C TRP A 174 -15.80 35.65 -85.15
N SER A 175 -17.11 35.43 -85.21
CA SER A 175 -17.90 35.25 -86.42
C SER A 175 -19.31 35.81 -86.27
N GLY A 176 -20.07 35.79 -87.36
CA GLY A 176 -21.42 36.38 -87.44
C GLY A 176 -21.40 37.78 -88.04
N SER A 177 -22.58 38.26 -88.45
CA SER A 177 -22.74 39.53 -89.17
C SER A 177 -22.40 40.78 -88.34
N ASN A 178 -22.38 40.64 -87.02
CA ASN A 178 -22.03 41.67 -86.03
C ASN A 178 -20.87 41.23 -85.11
N CYS A 179 -20.15 40.15 -85.49
CA CYS A 179 -19.02 39.62 -84.74
C CYS A 179 -19.33 39.27 -83.28
N SER A 180 -20.54 38.75 -83.00
CA SER A 180 -20.98 38.42 -81.64
C SER A 180 -20.99 36.92 -81.33
N SER A 181 -20.52 36.05 -82.23
CA SER A 181 -20.49 34.60 -82.02
C SER A 181 -19.06 34.07 -82.13
N CYS A 182 -18.75 32.94 -81.49
CA CYS A 182 -17.47 32.28 -81.73
C CYS A 182 -17.48 31.51 -83.03
N SER A 183 -16.36 31.53 -83.75
CA SER A 183 -16.10 30.62 -84.87
C SER A 183 -16.02 29.18 -84.38
N GLU A 184 -16.27 28.22 -85.27
CA GLU A 184 -16.08 26.79 -84.96
C GLU A 184 -14.62 26.52 -84.50
N GLY A 185 -14.47 25.75 -83.43
CA GLY A 185 -13.17 25.51 -82.78
C GLY A 185 -12.77 26.57 -81.74
N TYR A 186 -13.63 27.56 -81.45
CA TYR A 186 -13.42 28.55 -80.39
C TYR A 186 -14.57 28.53 -79.37
N PHE A 187 -14.26 28.78 -78.09
CA PHE A 187 -15.23 28.64 -77.00
C PHE A 187 -15.12 29.73 -75.93
N GLY A 188 -16.18 29.84 -75.12
CA GLY A 188 -16.24 30.74 -73.97
C GLY A 188 -16.48 32.20 -74.36
N SER A 189 -16.61 33.05 -73.33
CA SER A 189 -16.97 34.46 -73.50
C SER A 189 -15.96 35.30 -74.30
N ASN A 190 -14.71 34.85 -74.39
CA ASN A 190 -13.64 35.49 -75.15
C ASN A 190 -13.36 34.81 -76.50
N CYS A 191 -14.12 33.76 -76.85
CA CYS A 191 -13.86 32.91 -78.03
C CYS A 191 -12.39 32.49 -78.11
N GLU A 192 -11.94 31.72 -77.14
CA GLU A 192 -10.57 31.16 -77.07
C GLU A 192 -10.47 29.87 -77.90
N PRO A 193 -9.32 29.57 -78.52
CA PRO A 193 -9.17 28.38 -79.36
C PRO A 193 -9.18 27.10 -78.52
N CYS A 194 -9.95 26.11 -78.95
CA CYS A 194 -9.91 24.75 -78.41
C CYS A 194 -8.60 24.05 -78.77
N SER A 195 -7.97 23.40 -77.78
CA SER A 195 -6.74 22.62 -77.95
C SER A 195 -6.89 21.21 -77.35
N CYS A 196 -7.87 20.45 -77.84
CA CYS A 196 -8.37 19.23 -77.18
C CYS A 196 -7.60 17.93 -77.46
N GLY A 197 -6.41 18.02 -78.07
CA GLY A 197 -5.64 16.84 -78.47
C GLY A 197 -6.41 15.90 -79.41
N ILE A 198 -6.04 14.62 -79.42
CA ILE A 198 -6.75 13.55 -80.16
C ILE A 198 -7.75 12.76 -79.29
N HIS A 199 -7.78 13.04 -77.98
CA HIS A 199 -8.57 12.33 -76.97
C HIS A 199 -9.70 13.21 -76.39
N GLY A 200 -10.18 14.16 -77.19
CA GLY A 200 -11.24 15.05 -76.78
C GLY A 200 -11.81 15.83 -77.95
N SER A 201 -13.02 16.35 -77.73
CA SER A 201 -13.78 17.13 -78.71
C SER A 201 -14.05 18.55 -78.19
N CYS A 202 -14.08 19.52 -79.10
CA CYS A 202 -14.31 20.92 -78.75
C CYS A 202 -15.81 21.21 -78.61
N SER A 203 -16.23 21.59 -77.41
CA SER A 203 -17.52 22.24 -77.17
C SER A 203 -17.40 23.72 -77.56
N SER A 204 -17.66 24.00 -78.84
CA SER A 204 -17.54 25.35 -79.43
C SER A 204 -18.69 26.28 -79.03
N GLY A 205 -18.46 27.60 -79.15
CA GLY A 205 -19.47 28.63 -78.92
C GLY A 205 -19.32 29.34 -77.56
N LEU A 206 -20.10 30.41 -77.36
CA LEU A 206 -20.01 31.28 -76.18
C LEU A 206 -20.33 30.55 -74.87
N SER A 207 -21.25 29.57 -74.92
CA SER A 207 -21.60 28.69 -73.79
C SER A 207 -20.79 27.39 -73.77
N GLY A 208 -19.89 27.21 -74.74
CA GLY A 208 -19.01 26.06 -74.82
C GLY A 208 -18.03 26.04 -73.66
N SER A 209 -17.79 24.86 -73.10
CA SER A 209 -16.93 24.66 -71.92
C SER A 209 -15.48 24.33 -72.26
N GLY A 210 -15.11 24.38 -73.55
CA GLY A 210 -13.79 23.98 -74.03
C GLY A 210 -13.75 22.52 -74.42
N CYS A 211 -12.74 21.80 -73.96
CA CYS A 211 -12.53 20.41 -74.34
C CYS A 211 -13.36 19.44 -73.50
N ILE A 212 -14.05 18.53 -74.17
CA ILE A 212 -14.73 17.38 -73.58
C ILE A 212 -13.85 16.17 -73.85
N CYS A 213 -13.26 15.61 -72.81
CA CYS A 213 -12.31 14.49 -72.92
C CYS A 213 -13.03 13.15 -73.01
N ASP A 214 -12.39 12.21 -73.70
CA ASP A 214 -12.79 10.81 -73.74
C ASP A 214 -12.59 10.14 -72.37
N GLU A 215 -13.24 8.99 -72.14
CA GLU A 215 -13.14 8.24 -70.87
C GLU A 215 -11.67 7.91 -70.54
N GLY A 216 -11.27 8.14 -69.28
CA GLY A 216 -9.88 7.96 -68.83
C GLY A 216 -8.96 9.15 -69.08
N TRP A 217 -9.40 10.20 -69.80
CA TRP A 217 -8.59 11.40 -70.08
C TRP A 217 -9.13 12.63 -69.35
N VAL A 218 -8.22 13.48 -68.85
CA VAL A 218 -8.55 14.70 -68.09
C VAL A 218 -7.64 15.87 -68.45
N GLY A 219 -8.02 17.04 -67.94
CA GLY A 219 -7.33 18.31 -68.14
C GLY A 219 -7.87 19.10 -69.33
N SER A 220 -7.51 20.37 -69.39
CA SER A 220 -8.06 21.33 -70.37
C SER A 220 -7.72 21.00 -71.84
N GLY A 221 -6.78 20.10 -72.10
CA GLY A 221 -6.41 19.63 -73.43
C GLY A 221 -6.55 18.12 -73.62
N CYS A 222 -7.11 17.38 -72.65
CA CYS A 222 -7.27 15.92 -72.72
C CYS A 222 -5.97 15.16 -73.00
N LEU A 223 -4.90 15.52 -72.28
CA LEU A 223 -3.54 14.97 -72.47
C LEU A 223 -3.02 14.19 -71.24
N ASN A 224 -3.76 14.18 -70.14
CA ASN A 224 -3.39 13.47 -68.92
C ASN A 224 -4.41 12.37 -68.65
N CYS A 225 -3.97 11.31 -67.98
CA CYS A 225 -4.88 10.29 -67.49
C CYS A 225 -5.65 10.79 -66.27
N ALA A 226 -6.90 10.36 -66.17
CA ALA A 226 -7.68 10.46 -64.94
C ALA A 226 -7.02 9.63 -63.82
N ASP A 227 -7.34 9.94 -62.57
CA ASP A 227 -6.97 9.10 -61.43
C ASP A 227 -7.40 7.63 -61.69
N ASP A 228 -6.56 6.67 -61.32
CA ASP A 228 -6.73 5.22 -61.59
C ASP A 228 -6.60 4.79 -63.07
N PHE A 229 -6.02 5.62 -63.94
CA PHE A 229 -5.66 5.26 -65.31
C PHE A 229 -4.18 5.54 -65.59
N TYR A 230 -3.51 4.64 -66.33
CA TYR A 230 -2.07 4.66 -66.50
C TYR A 230 -1.59 4.46 -67.94
N GLY A 231 -0.37 4.89 -68.21
CA GLY A 231 0.33 4.67 -69.47
C GLY A 231 -0.13 5.58 -70.61
N ALA A 232 0.49 5.39 -71.78
CA ALA A 232 0.29 6.27 -72.93
C ALA A 232 -1.13 6.27 -73.52
N ASN A 233 -1.92 5.23 -73.21
CA ASN A 233 -3.32 5.12 -73.64
C ASN A 233 -4.32 5.41 -72.52
N CYS A 234 -3.83 5.73 -71.31
CA CYS A 234 -4.66 5.81 -70.10
C CYS A 234 -5.55 4.57 -69.94
N ASP A 235 -4.91 3.41 -69.80
CA ASP A 235 -5.57 2.14 -69.52
C ASP A 235 -5.99 2.07 -68.04
N ALA A 236 -7.12 1.45 -67.72
CA ALA A 236 -7.59 1.34 -66.33
C ALA A 236 -6.61 0.54 -65.46
N CYS A 237 -6.29 1.06 -64.28
CA CYS A 237 -5.47 0.36 -63.30
C CYS A 237 -6.11 -0.97 -62.89
N PRO A 238 -5.31 -2.02 -62.65
CA PRO A 238 -5.79 -3.24 -62.01
C PRO A 238 -6.34 -2.92 -60.61
N SER A 239 -7.22 -3.77 -60.07
CA SER A 239 -7.77 -3.59 -58.71
C SER A 239 -6.69 -3.74 -57.63
N CYS A 240 -5.93 -2.67 -57.41
CA CYS A 240 -5.02 -2.53 -56.28
C CYS A 240 -5.84 -2.61 -54.99
N THR A 241 -5.38 -3.43 -54.04
CA THR A 241 -6.08 -3.64 -52.77
C THR A 241 -5.82 -2.46 -51.84
N GLY A 242 -6.57 -2.36 -50.73
CA GLY A 242 -6.51 -1.20 -49.80
C GLY A 242 -5.16 -0.90 -49.15
N ASN A 243 -4.12 -1.72 -49.38
CA ASN A 243 -2.74 -1.52 -48.89
C ASN A 243 -1.77 -1.11 -50.02
N SER A 244 -2.31 -0.54 -51.10
CA SER A 244 -1.54 -0.17 -52.28
C SER A 244 -2.22 0.91 -53.11
N VAL A 245 -1.42 1.69 -53.83
CA VAL A 245 -1.88 2.73 -54.76
C VAL A 245 -1.35 2.39 -56.15
N CYS A 246 -2.15 2.60 -57.20
CA CYS A 246 -1.69 2.39 -58.56
C CYS A 246 -0.61 3.41 -58.95
N ASP A 247 0.44 2.98 -59.65
CA ASP A 247 1.34 3.87 -60.39
C ASP A 247 0.64 4.38 -61.65
N ASP A 248 -0.19 5.40 -61.47
CA ASP A 248 -1.08 5.98 -62.47
C ASP A 248 -0.46 7.16 -63.24
N GLY A 249 -1.23 7.75 -64.16
CA GLY A 249 -0.78 8.83 -65.02
C GLY A 249 -0.01 8.36 -66.28
N ILE A 250 0.34 9.32 -67.13
CA ILE A 250 0.92 9.08 -68.47
C ILE A 250 2.27 8.34 -68.41
N ALA A 251 3.06 8.58 -67.37
CA ALA A 251 4.34 7.92 -67.14
C ALA A 251 4.22 6.65 -66.26
N GLY A 252 3.05 6.44 -65.66
CA GLY A 252 2.75 5.29 -64.82
C GLY A 252 2.72 4.00 -65.63
N ASN A 253 3.09 2.90 -64.98
CA ASN A 253 3.12 1.56 -65.58
C ASN A 253 1.99 0.64 -65.08
N GLY A 254 1.12 1.16 -64.19
CA GLY A 254 -0.05 0.43 -63.69
C GLY A 254 0.26 -0.64 -62.65
N THR A 255 1.48 -0.66 -62.12
CA THR A 255 1.81 -1.54 -61.00
C THR A 255 1.25 -0.97 -59.69
N CYS A 256 0.82 -1.84 -58.79
CA CYS A 256 0.41 -1.43 -57.46
C CYS A 256 1.66 -1.16 -56.62
N VAL A 257 1.84 0.09 -56.21
CA VAL A 257 2.86 0.51 -55.25
C VAL A 257 2.34 0.21 -53.85
N CYS A 258 3.01 -0.71 -53.15
CA CYS A 258 2.60 -1.15 -51.83
C CYS A 258 2.89 -0.10 -50.75
N ASP A 259 2.03 -0.06 -49.73
CA ASP A 259 2.30 0.68 -48.50
C ASP A 259 3.59 0.16 -47.80
N PRO A 260 4.27 0.99 -46.98
CA PRO A 260 5.46 0.58 -46.26
C PRO A 260 5.24 -0.69 -45.44
N GLY A 261 6.11 -1.69 -45.64
CA GLY A 261 6.03 -3.01 -44.97
C GLY A 261 5.35 -4.10 -45.80
N PHE A 262 4.60 -3.76 -46.84
CA PHE A 262 3.93 -4.71 -47.74
C PHE A 262 4.74 -4.98 -49.02
N ALA A 263 4.58 -6.19 -49.56
CA ALA A 263 5.22 -6.69 -50.77
C ALA A 263 4.26 -7.63 -51.54
N SER A 264 4.74 -8.12 -52.69
CA SER A 264 4.02 -8.84 -53.75
C SER A 264 3.28 -7.93 -54.73
N PRO A 265 2.96 -8.42 -55.95
CA PRO A 265 2.21 -7.65 -56.95
C PRO A 265 0.82 -7.18 -56.49
N ALA A 266 0.25 -7.82 -55.47
CA ALA A 266 -1.05 -7.46 -54.89
C ALA A 266 -0.92 -6.79 -53.50
N CYS A 267 0.31 -6.61 -53.00
CA CYS A 267 0.60 -6.01 -51.69
C CYS A 267 -0.06 -6.76 -50.52
N THR A 268 -0.05 -8.09 -50.60
CA THR A 268 -0.73 -9.00 -49.66
C THR A 268 0.21 -9.77 -48.74
N VAL A 269 1.53 -9.67 -48.92
CA VAL A 269 2.51 -10.30 -48.03
C VAL A 269 3.38 -9.24 -47.38
N CYS A 270 3.88 -9.49 -46.18
CA CYS A 270 4.82 -8.57 -45.56
C CYS A 270 6.23 -8.74 -46.16
N MET A 271 6.97 -7.64 -46.22
CA MET A 271 8.42 -7.70 -46.42
C MET A 271 9.10 -8.43 -45.25
N SER A 272 10.27 -9.02 -45.50
CA SER A 272 11.06 -9.65 -44.44
C SER A 272 11.34 -8.65 -43.32
N GLY A 273 11.11 -9.07 -42.07
CA GLY A 273 11.20 -8.22 -40.89
C GLY A 273 9.94 -7.40 -40.58
N TYR A 274 8.79 -7.72 -41.18
CA TYR A 274 7.48 -7.13 -40.86
C TYR A 274 6.43 -8.23 -40.61
N PHE A 275 5.49 -8.01 -39.69
CA PHE A 275 4.55 -9.03 -39.23
C PHE A 275 3.10 -8.53 -39.07
N GLY A 276 2.16 -9.49 -39.07
CA GLY A 276 0.74 -9.26 -38.81
C GLY A 276 -0.01 -8.65 -40.00
N SER A 277 -1.33 -8.50 -39.86
CA SER A 277 -2.22 -8.05 -40.94
C SER A 277 -1.95 -6.63 -41.44
N SER A 278 -1.25 -5.83 -40.64
CA SER A 278 -0.83 -4.46 -40.98
C SER A 278 0.65 -4.37 -41.37
N CYS A 279 1.34 -5.51 -41.45
CA CYS A 279 2.78 -5.59 -41.69
C CYS A 279 3.58 -4.55 -40.88
N SER A 280 3.47 -4.64 -39.56
CA SER A 280 4.21 -3.80 -38.60
C SER A 280 5.66 -4.25 -38.51
N SER A 281 6.60 -3.34 -38.26
CA SER A 281 8.03 -3.69 -38.13
C SER A 281 8.26 -4.66 -36.98
N CYS A 282 8.99 -5.74 -37.23
CA CYS A 282 9.44 -6.66 -36.19
C CYS A 282 10.26 -5.93 -35.12
N PRO A 283 10.13 -6.35 -33.84
CA PRO A 283 11.04 -5.92 -32.80
C PRO A 283 12.47 -6.41 -33.10
N ASN A 284 13.46 -5.68 -32.57
CA ASN A 284 14.86 -6.08 -32.74
C ASN A 284 15.19 -7.25 -31.80
N CYS A 285 15.11 -8.47 -32.32
CA CYS A 285 15.46 -9.71 -31.61
C CYS A 285 16.98 -9.91 -31.39
N GLY A 286 17.79 -8.86 -31.60
CA GLY A 286 19.24 -8.93 -31.51
C GLY A 286 19.88 -9.83 -32.58
N ALA A 287 21.15 -10.17 -32.38
CA ALA A 287 21.87 -11.14 -33.22
C ALA A 287 21.64 -12.59 -32.79
N HIS A 288 20.72 -12.82 -31.85
CA HIS A 288 20.57 -14.05 -31.07
C HIS A 288 19.13 -14.57 -31.07
N GLY A 289 18.35 -14.15 -32.06
CA GLY A 289 16.98 -14.59 -32.23
C GLY A 289 16.43 -14.18 -33.58
N SER A 290 15.33 -14.81 -33.97
CA SER A 290 14.60 -14.56 -35.21
C SER A 290 13.17 -14.15 -34.90
N CYS A 291 12.68 -13.09 -35.54
CA CYS A 291 11.28 -12.67 -35.45
C CYS A 291 10.38 -13.62 -36.23
N ASP A 292 9.22 -13.96 -35.68
CA ASP A 292 8.11 -14.59 -36.39
C ASP A 292 7.42 -13.56 -37.29
N ASP A 293 7.97 -13.40 -38.50
CA ASP A 293 7.55 -12.41 -39.50
C ASP A 293 6.52 -12.95 -40.52
N GLY A 294 6.03 -12.08 -41.39
CA GLY A 294 5.01 -12.40 -42.39
C GLY A 294 3.57 -12.07 -41.98
N ILE A 295 2.64 -12.23 -42.91
CA ILE A 295 1.24 -11.77 -42.77
C ILE A 295 0.47 -12.48 -41.64
N GLY A 296 0.86 -13.73 -41.33
CA GLY A 296 0.34 -14.50 -40.20
C GLY A 296 1.28 -14.54 -38.99
N GLY A 297 2.43 -13.87 -39.07
CA GLY A 297 3.43 -13.84 -38.01
C GLY A 297 2.95 -13.04 -36.81
N SER A 298 3.36 -13.47 -35.62
CA SER A 298 3.00 -12.86 -34.34
C SER A 298 3.91 -11.70 -33.93
N GLY A 299 5.07 -11.56 -34.57
CA GLY A 299 6.08 -10.56 -34.20
C GLY A 299 6.90 -10.93 -32.97
N ASN A 300 6.74 -12.15 -32.45
CA ASN A 300 7.50 -12.63 -31.30
C ASN A 300 8.91 -13.08 -31.72
N CYS A 301 9.90 -12.82 -30.88
CA CYS A 301 11.26 -13.31 -31.08
C CYS A 301 11.39 -14.76 -30.60
N THR A 302 11.92 -15.61 -31.46
CA THR A 302 12.39 -16.95 -31.11
C THR A 302 13.89 -16.87 -30.87
N CYS A 303 14.34 -17.10 -29.64
CA CYS A 303 15.74 -16.95 -29.25
C CYS A 303 16.58 -18.20 -29.55
N ASP A 304 17.85 -17.97 -29.88
CA ASP A 304 18.85 -19.02 -30.01
C ASP A 304 19.14 -19.69 -28.66
N ALA A 305 19.71 -20.89 -28.69
CA ALA A 305 20.07 -21.62 -27.47
C ALA A 305 21.02 -20.79 -26.58
N GLY A 306 20.67 -20.62 -25.31
CA GLY A 306 21.43 -19.81 -24.35
C GLY A 306 20.89 -18.38 -24.15
N TRP A 307 19.95 -17.94 -24.98
CA TRP A 307 19.36 -16.60 -24.93
C TRP A 307 17.88 -16.64 -24.54
N THR A 308 17.42 -15.59 -23.87
CA THR A 308 16.05 -15.44 -23.38
C THR A 308 15.62 -13.97 -23.36
N GLY A 309 14.38 -13.71 -22.94
CA GLY A 309 13.75 -12.41 -22.99
C GLY A 309 12.95 -12.21 -24.28
N SER A 310 12.03 -11.25 -24.28
CA SER A 310 11.18 -10.97 -25.45
C SER A 310 11.95 -10.42 -26.65
N LEU A 311 13.19 -9.97 -26.44
CA LEU A 311 14.10 -9.44 -27.46
C LEU A 311 15.39 -10.26 -27.59
N CYS A 312 15.48 -11.42 -26.92
CA CYS A 312 16.69 -12.26 -26.91
C CYS A 312 17.96 -11.52 -26.48
N ASP A 313 17.82 -10.65 -25.48
CA ASP A 313 18.84 -9.74 -24.96
C ASP A 313 19.33 -10.13 -23.55
N ALA A 314 18.84 -11.24 -23.02
CA ALA A 314 19.26 -11.80 -21.75
C ALA A 314 19.80 -13.22 -21.93
N CYS A 315 20.68 -13.64 -21.03
CA CYS A 315 21.10 -15.04 -20.94
C CYS A 315 20.04 -15.87 -20.22
N VAL A 316 19.84 -17.11 -20.67
CA VAL A 316 19.10 -18.09 -19.86
C VAL A 316 19.83 -18.33 -18.54
N ALA A 317 19.13 -18.87 -17.54
CA ALA A 317 19.73 -19.23 -16.26
C ALA A 317 20.98 -20.11 -16.47
N ASP A 318 22.03 -19.86 -15.68
CA ASP A 318 23.33 -20.53 -15.73
C ASP A 318 24.20 -20.22 -16.96
N TYR A 319 23.99 -19.08 -17.61
CA TYR A 319 24.86 -18.55 -18.66
C TYR A 319 25.25 -17.10 -18.37
N TYR A 320 26.47 -16.69 -18.73
CA TYR A 320 27.00 -15.37 -18.38
C TYR A 320 27.75 -14.67 -19.52
N GLY A 321 27.91 -13.36 -19.35
CA GLY A 321 28.72 -12.52 -20.22
C GLY A 321 28.06 -12.21 -21.58
N PRO A 322 28.74 -11.42 -22.43
CA PRO A 322 28.18 -10.89 -23.68
C PRO A 322 27.93 -11.95 -24.75
N SER A 323 28.44 -13.17 -24.56
CA SER A 323 28.20 -14.30 -25.47
C SER A 323 27.32 -15.37 -24.85
N CYS A 324 26.73 -15.12 -23.67
CA CYS A 324 26.00 -16.09 -22.87
C CYS A 324 26.72 -17.45 -22.89
N THR A 325 27.86 -17.51 -22.22
CA THR A 325 28.66 -18.73 -22.07
C THR A 325 28.17 -19.52 -20.87
N ALA A 326 28.13 -20.86 -20.97
CA ALA A 326 27.68 -21.70 -19.87
C ALA A 326 28.53 -21.45 -18.61
N CYS A 327 27.87 -21.26 -17.48
CA CYS A 327 28.51 -21.09 -16.19
C CYS A 327 29.29 -22.35 -15.79
N PRO A 328 30.44 -22.19 -15.10
CA PRO A 328 31.06 -23.31 -14.40
C PRO A 328 30.11 -23.84 -13.30
N SER A 329 30.27 -25.11 -12.94
CA SER A 329 29.48 -25.71 -11.86
C SER A 329 29.86 -25.08 -10.51
N CYS A 330 28.95 -24.31 -9.92
CA CYS A 330 29.14 -23.63 -8.63
C CYS A 330 28.75 -24.48 -7.41
N GLY A 331 28.67 -25.81 -7.59
CA GLY A 331 28.25 -26.73 -6.53
C GLY A 331 26.81 -26.48 -6.05
N ALA A 332 26.45 -27.08 -4.92
CA ALA A 332 25.13 -26.86 -4.29
C ALA A 332 25.09 -25.60 -3.41
N ASN A 333 26.25 -25.01 -3.10
CA ASN A 333 26.41 -23.95 -2.10
C ASN A 333 26.80 -22.60 -2.72
N GLY A 334 26.55 -22.41 -4.01
CA GLY A 334 26.82 -21.16 -4.70
C GLY A 334 25.97 -21.00 -5.94
N ALA A 335 25.81 -19.75 -6.36
CA ALA A 335 25.14 -19.39 -7.60
C ALA A 335 26.15 -18.74 -8.54
N CYS A 336 26.09 -19.08 -9.82
CA CYS A 336 26.89 -18.39 -10.82
C CYS A 336 26.40 -16.95 -10.98
N ASN A 337 27.32 -16.01 -11.17
CA ASN A 337 27.04 -14.66 -11.68
C ASN A 337 26.59 -14.73 -13.16
N SER A 338 25.39 -15.25 -13.37
CA SER A 338 24.80 -15.65 -14.66
C SER A 338 24.04 -14.53 -15.37
N THR A 339 24.57 -13.30 -15.30
CA THR A 339 23.99 -12.15 -16.00
C THR A 339 24.77 -11.83 -17.27
N ILE A 340 24.17 -11.05 -18.17
CA ILE A 340 24.85 -10.59 -19.39
C ILE A 340 26.07 -9.68 -19.09
N SER A 341 26.07 -9.05 -17.91
CA SER A 341 27.22 -8.30 -17.36
C SER A 341 28.05 -9.11 -16.36
N GLY A 342 27.65 -10.36 -16.11
CA GLY A 342 28.30 -11.26 -15.18
C GLY A 342 29.60 -11.80 -15.75
N ASP A 343 30.50 -12.16 -14.84
CA ASP A 343 31.84 -12.69 -15.15
C ASP A 343 31.92 -14.21 -15.01
N GLY A 344 30.80 -14.87 -14.68
CA GLY A 344 30.74 -16.32 -14.53
C GLY A 344 31.41 -16.86 -13.27
N THR A 345 31.76 -15.98 -12.33
CA THR A 345 32.29 -16.40 -11.03
C THR A 345 31.18 -16.96 -10.16
N CYS A 346 31.52 -17.94 -9.32
CA CYS A 346 30.59 -18.51 -8.36
C CYS A 346 30.52 -17.62 -7.12
N ILE A 347 29.32 -17.15 -6.81
CA ILE A 347 28.99 -16.40 -5.61
C ILE A 347 28.56 -17.43 -4.57
N CYS A 348 29.39 -17.66 -3.57
CA CYS A 348 29.12 -18.65 -2.54
C CYS A 348 28.08 -18.15 -1.53
N ASN A 349 27.22 -19.07 -1.11
CA ASN A 349 26.29 -18.87 -0.02
C ASN A 349 27.08 -18.67 1.29
N GLU A 350 26.42 -18.10 2.30
CA GLU A 350 27.00 -17.91 3.61
C GLU A 350 27.55 -19.23 4.17
N GLY A 351 28.78 -19.21 4.67
CA GLY A 351 29.47 -20.40 5.18
C GLY A 351 30.24 -21.22 4.14
N ALA A 352 30.06 -20.97 2.84
CA ALA A 352 30.78 -21.67 1.77
C ALA A 352 31.90 -20.82 1.15
N THR A 353 32.94 -21.50 0.66
CA THR A 353 34.14 -20.90 0.05
C THR A 353 34.74 -21.81 -1.01
N GLY A 354 35.73 -21.32 -1.75
CA GLY A 354 36.32 -21.98 -2.91
C GLY A 354 35.83 -21.40 -4.23
N THR A 355 36.46 -21.79 -5.34
CA THR A 355 36.12 -21.26 -6.68
C THR A 355 34.80 -21.81 -7.22
N SER A 356 34.36 -22.94 -6.68
CA SER A 356 33.10 -23.63 -7.01
C SER A 356 32.24 -23.82 -5.75
N CYS A 357 32.52 -23.07 -4.68
CA CYS A 357 31.80 -23.15 -3.40
C CYS A 357 31.79 -24.57 -2.80
N GLU A 358 32.89 -25.28 -2.99
CA GLU A 358 33.06 -26.69 -2.64
C GLU A 358 33.51 -26.93 -1.19
N SER A 359 33.99 -25.89 -0.52
CA SER A 359 34.53 -25.95 0.84
C SER A 359 33.67 -25.14 1.82
N CYS A 360 33.64 -25.53 3.08
CA CYS A 360 33.06 -24.70 4.14
C CYS A 360 34.12 -23.84 4.81
N VAL A 361 33.76 -22.64 5.23
CA VAL A 361 34.59 -21.82 6.12
C VAL A 361 34.54 -22.40 7.55
N ALA A 362 35.43 -21.93 8.43
CA ALA A 362 35.44 -22.34 9.83
C ALA A 362 34.06 -22.09 10.49
N ASP A 363 33.67 -22.97 11.41
CA ASP A 363 32.37 -22.98 12.10
C ASP A 363 31.15 -23.32 11.21
N TYR A 364 31.37 -23.92 10.03
CA TYR A 364 30.31 -24.45 9.17
C TYR A 364 30.64 -25.88 8.73
N TYR A 365 29.63 -26.76 8.65
CA TYR A 365 29.83 -28.20 8.46
C TYR A 365 28.91 -28.84 7.42
N GLY A 366 29.36 -30.00 6.93
CA GLY A 366 28.60 -30.88 6.05
C GLY A 366 28.48 -30.40 4.60
N ALA A 367 27.77 -31.17 3.78
CA ALA A 367 27.66 -30.92 2.34
C ALA A 367 26.98 -29.60 1.98
N SER A 368 26.14 -29.06 2.87
CA SER A 368 25.43 -27.79 2.69
C SER A 368 26.09 -26.61 3.41
N CYS A 369 27.26 -26.81 4.05
CA CYS A 369 27.89 -25.84 4.93
C CYS A 369 26.88 -25.20 5.90
N ALA A 370 26.25 -26.01 6.75
CA ALA A 370 25.35 -25.52 7.79
C ALA A 370 26.16 -24.91 8.94
N ALA A 371 25.66 -23.86 9.58
CA ALA A 371 26.33 -23.26 10.74
C ALA A 371 26.46 -24.27 11.88
N CYS A 372 27.65 -24.34 12.47
CA CYS A 372 27.89 -25.16 13.65
C CYS A 372 27.00 -24.71 14.82
N PRO A 373 26.50 -25.65 15.63
CA PRO A 373 25.85 -25.32 16.89
C PRO A 373 26.85 -24.65 17.84
N SER A 374 26.36 -23.76 18.71
CA SER A 374 27.19 -23.08 19.70
C SER A 374 27.61 -24.06 20.81
N CYS A 375 28.71 -24.77 20.59
CA CYS A 375 29.32 -25.63 21.59
C CYS A 375 29.84 -24.77 22.75
N ALA A 376 29.22 -24.89 23.93
CA ALA A 376 29.51 -23.98 25.06
C ALA A 376 30.92 -24.21 25.61
N ASN A 377 31.32 -25.48 25.79
CA ASN A 377 32.63 -25.90 26.30
C ASN A 377 33.17 -27.06 25.46
N GLY A 378 33.44 -26.77 24.18
CA GLY A 378 33.97 -27.73 23.23
C GLY A 378 34.15 -27.13 21.84
N THR A 379 34.56 -27.96 20.89
CA THR A 379 34.77 -27.56 19.49
C THR A 379 33.82 -28.30 18.57
N CYS A 380 33.25 -27.60 17.60
CA CYS A 380 32.45 -28.22 16.55
C CYS A 380 33.34 -29.03 15.60
N ASP A 381 32.87 -30.21 15.19
CA ASP A 381 33.43 -30.95 14.05
C ASP A 381 32.97 -30.29 12.74
N ASP A 382 33.72 -29.26 12.31
CA ASP A 382 33.43 -28.39 11.18
C ASP A 382 34.09 -28.86 9.86
N GLY A 383 33.84 -28.10 8.79
CA GLY A 383 34.33 -28.40 7.44
C GLY A 383 33.38 -29.28 6.61
N SER A 384 33.71 -29.45 5.33
CA SER A 384 32.82 -30.09 4.35
C SER A 384 32.49 -31.56 4.63
N SER A 385 33.32 -32.25 5.41
CA SER A 385 33.08 -33.62 5.90
C SER A 385 32.68 -33.67 7.38
N GLY A 386 32.64 -32.52 8.05
CA GLY A 386 32.29 -32.40 9.46
C GLY A 386 30.85 -32.82 9.70
N SER A 387 30.62 -33.44 10.86
CA SER A 387 29.30 -33.90 11.30
C SER A 387 28.49 -32.81 12.01
N GLY A 388 29.13 -31.70 12.40
CA GLY A 388 28.52 -30.64 13.20
C GLY A 388 28.28 -31.02 14.65
N SER A 389 28.83 -32.15 15.09
CA SER A 389 28.76 -32.56 16.49
C SER A 389 29.77 -31.79 17.33
N CYS A 390 29.37 -31.41 18.54
CA CYS A 390 30.30 -30.80 19.50
C CYS A 390 31.17 -31.89 20.13
N GLN A 391 32.49 -31.71 20.02
CA GLN A 391 33.49 -32.47 20.76
C GLN A 391 33.74 -31.73 22.08
N CYS A 392 33.21 -32.27 23.18
CA CYS A 392 33.25 -31.61 24.48
C CYS A 392 34.64 -31.64 25.13
N ASP A 393 34.99 -30.54 25.77
CA ASP A 393 36.17 -30.45 26.63
C ASP A 393 36.02 -31.39 27.85
N ALA A 394 37.15 -31.74 28.48
CA ALA A 394 37.14 -32.67 29.61
C ALA A 394 36.23 -32.20 30.76
N GLY A 395 35.37 -33.10 31.26
CA GLY A 395 34.40 -32.81 32.32
C GLY A 395 33.04 -32.33 31.82
N TRP A 396 32.90 -31.99 30.54
CA TRP A 396 31.64 -31.57 29.91
C TRP A 396 31.01 -32.69 29.09
N THR A 397 29.68 -32.67 28.99
CA THR A 397 28.87 -33.63 28.23
C THR A 397 27.63 -32.96 27.66
N GLY A 398 26.84 -33.72 26.90
CA GLY A 398 25.66 -33.23 26.21
C GLY A 398 25.96 -32.83 24.76
N ALA A 399 24.90 -32.68 23.95
CA ALA A 399 25.05 -32.38 22.53
C ALA A 399 25.69 -31.01 22.25
N LEU A 400 25.59 -30.09 23.21
CA LEU A 400 26.15 -28.73 23.14
C LEU A 400 27.28 -28.49 24.16
N CYS A 401 27.71 -29.54 24.87
CA CYS A 401 28.74 -29.45 25.93
C CYS A 401 28.34 -28.45 27.03
N ASP A 402 27.07 -28.49 27.41
CA ASP A 402 26.39 -27.58 28.32
C ASP A 402 26.00 -28.24 29.65
N ALA A 403 26.38 -29.50 29.87
CA ALA A 403 26.18 -30.22 31.12
C ALA A 403 27.50 -30.78 31.65
N CYS A 404 27.60 -30.98 32.97
CA CYS A 404 28.72 -31.71 33.53
C CYS A 404 28.58 -33.21 33.29
N ALA A 405 29.69 -33.85 32.93
CA ALA A 405 29.77 -35.30 32.95
C ALA A 405 29.57 -35.83 34.38
N SER A 406 29.07 -37.06 34.50
CA SER A 406 28.90 -37.68 35.83
C SER A 406 30.21 -37.70 36.60
N GLY A 407 30.16 -37.33 37.89
CA GLY A 407 31.33 -37.15 38.73
C GLY A 407 32.03 -35.80 38.58
N TYR A 408 31.41 -34.81 37.94
CA TYR A 408 31.87 -33.42 37.87
C TYR A 408 30.79 -32.44 38.31
N TYR A 409 31.16 -31.34 38.98
CA TYR A 409 30.22 -30.42 39.60
C TYR A 409 30.57 -28.94 39.40
N GLY A 410 29.56 -28.08 39.59
CA GLY A 410 29.68 -26.63 39.56
C GLY A 410 29.84 -26.05 38.16
N SER A 411 29.87 -24.71 38.07
CA SER A 411 29.88 -23.98 36.80
C SER A 411 31.09 -24.23 35.90
N GLY A 412 32.17 -24.77 36.46
CA GLY A 412 33.37 -25.16 35.72
C GLY A 412 33.53 -26.67 35.55
N CYS A 413 32.49 -27.46 35.88
CA CYS A 413 32.50 -28.92 35.90
C CYS A 413 33.83 -29.48 36.44
N SER A 414 34.12 -29.17 37.71
CA SER A 414 35.30 -29.65 38.41
C SER A 414 35.07 -31.08 38.92
N GLN A 415 36.12 -31.90 38.98
CA GLN A 415 36.00 -33.29 39.40
C GLN A 415 35.51 -33.40 40.85
N CYS A 416 34.51 -34.26 41.09
CA CYS A 416 34.00 -34.55 42.43
C CYS A 416 35.10 -35.11 43.34
N PRO A 417 35.06 -34.78 44.64
CA PRO A 417 35.87 -35.46 45.65
C PRO A 417 35.42 -36.91 45.84
N ASP A 418 36.30 -37.72 46.43
CA ASP A 418 36.01 -39.12 46.77
C ASP A 418 35.12 -39.19 48.02
N CYS A 419 33.86 -39.61 47.83
CA CYS A 419 32.86 -39.77 48.89
C CYS A 419 32.91 -41.13 49.59
N GLY A 420 33.95 -41.93 49.33
CA GLY A 420 34.06 -43.30 49.83
C GLY A 420 32.95 -44.21 49.29
N ASP A 421 32.79 -45.37 49.93
CA ASP A 421 31.79 -46.39 49.53
C ASP A 421 30.39 -46.14 50.14
N HIS A 422 30.21 -45.07 50.89
CA HIS A 422 29.03 -44.79 51.73
C HIS A 422 28.45 -43.39 51.53
N GLY A 423 28.66 -42.83 50.34
CA GLY A 423 28.10 -41.54 49.96
C GLY A 423 28.21 -41.30 48.46
N SER A 424 27.41 -40.36 47.98
CA SER A 424 27.42 -39.92 46.58
C SER A 424 27.70 -38.43 46.51
N CYS A 425 28.54 -38.01 45.56
CA CYS A 425 28.81 -36.60 45.31
C CYS A 425 27.54 -35.92 44.77
N LEU A 426 27.23 -34.72 45.26
CA LEU A 426 26.26 -33.83 44.64
C LEU A 426 26.89 -33.23 43.37
N ASP A 427 26.81 -33.98 42.27
CA ASP A 427 27.36 -33.64 40.96
C ASP A 427 26.38 -32.81 40.10
N GLY A 428 26.83 -32.42 38.90
CA GLY A 428 26.07 -31.56 38.00
C GLY A 428 26.34 -30.06 38.20
N LEU A 429 25.74 -29.23 37.34
CA LEU A 429 26.00 -27.78 37.30
C LEU A 429 25.57 -27.03 38.57
N GLU A 430 24.46 -27.45 39.17
CA GLU A 430 23.95 -26.93 40.45
C GLU A 430 24.50 -27.71 41.65
N GLY A 431 25.24 -28.79 41.40
CA GLY A 431 25.88 -29.60 42.42
C GLY A 431 26.94 -28.81 43.18
N SER A 432 26.94 -28.93 44.50
CA SER A 432 27.93 -28.27 45.36
C SER A 432 29.26 -29.00 45.41
N GLY A 433 29.33 -30.22 44.86
CA GLY A 433 30.50 -31.10 44.98
C GLY A 433 30.71 -31.67 46.39
N SER A 434 29.70 -31.55 47.27
CA SER A 434 29.73 -32.11 48.62
C SER A 434 29.20 -33.54 48.60
N CYS A 435 29.67 -34.38 49.52
CA CYS A 435 29.19 -35.76 49.63
C CYS A 435 27.89 -35.84 50.43
N SER A 436 26.88 -36.48 49.83
CA SER A 436 25.66 -36.90 50.52
C SER A 436 25.87 -38.30 51.06
N CYS A 437 26.02 -38.42 52.38
CA CYS A 437 26.31 -39.69 53.04
C CYS A 437 25.06 -40.57 53.23
N ASP A 438 25.26 -41.88 53.17
CA ASP A 438 24.26 -42.87 53.51
C ASP A 438 23.90 -42.79 55.01
N ALA A 439 22.73 -43.31 55.38
CA ALA A 439 22.25 -43.27 56.76
C ALA A 439 23.25 -43.90 57.75
N GLY A 440 23.56 -43.20 58.84
CA GLY A 440 24.55 -43.62 59.84
C GLY A 440 25.98 -43.17 59.54
N TRP A 441 26.27 -42.67 58.33
CA TRP A 441 27.60 -42.16 57.92
C TRP A 441 27.66 -40.63 57.92
N ALA A 442 28.84 -40.09 58.23
CA ALA A 442 29.13 -38.68 58.41
C ALA A 442 30.55 -38.30 57.99
N GLY A 443 30.81 -36.99 58.00
CA GLY A 443 32.08 -36.39 57.59
C GLY A 443 32.09 -36.02 56.11
N ASP A 444 33.05 -35.18 55.71
CA ASP A 444 33.09 -34.59 54.36
C ASP A 444 33.20 -35.63 53.23
N ASN A 445 33.77 -36.81 53.54
CA ASN A 445 33.92 -37.94 52.60
C ASN A 445 33.14 -39.19 53.06
N CYS A 446 32.16 -39.06 53.96
CA CYS A 446 31.31 -40.17 54.42
C CYS A 446 32.07 -41.39 54.98
N THR A 447 33.22 -41.15 55.62
CA THR A 447 34.08 -42.20 56.19
C THR A 447 34.00 -42.29 57.71
N ALA A 448 33.20 -41.48 58.38
CA ALA A 448 32.99 -41.53 59.83
C ALA A 448 31.54 -41.95 60.15
N CYS A 449 31.29 -42.41 61.38
CA CYS A 449 29.91 -42.65 61.84
C CYS A 449 29.27 -41.35 62.34
N GLN A 450 27.96 -41.21 62.11
CA GLN A 450 27.12 -40.22 62.79
C GLN A 450 27.16 -40.46 64.31
N THR A 451 26.94 -39.39 65.08
CA THR A 451 26.81 -39.50 66.54
C THR A 451 25.71 -40.50 66.89
N SER A 452 25.95 -41.34 67.90
CA SER A 452 25.08 -42.48 68.26
C SER A 452 25.03 -43.64 67.24
N TYR A 453 26.04 -43.77 66.39
CA TYR A 453 26.28 -44.97 65.56
C TYR A 453 27.70 -45.50 65.79
N TYR A 454 27.88 -46.83 65.79
CA TYR A 454 29.14 -47.46 66.18
C TYR A 454 29.58 -48.62 65.28
N GLY A 455 30.88 -48.92 65.35
CA GLY A 455 31.50 -50.05 64.65
C GLY A 455 31.73 -49.80 63.15
N SER A 456 32.33 -50.78 62.46
CA SER A 456 32.75 -50.67 61.06
C SER A 456 31.61 -50.52 60.05
N SER A 457 30.38 -50.77 60.46
CA SER A 457 29.19 -50.62 59.62
C SER A 457 28.30 -49.47 60.09
N CYS A 458 28.77 -48.65 61.05
CA CYS A 458 28.03 -47.57 61.68
C CYS A 458 26.60 -48.00 62.01
N THR A 459 26.47 -48.95 62.93
CA THR A 459 25.19 -49.47 63.42
C THR A 459 24.63 -48.56 64.49
N ALA A 460 23.31 -48.35 64.53
CA ALA A 460 22.67 -47.50 65.54
C ALA A 460 22.98 -48.00 66.96
N CYS A 461 23.36 -47.08 67.85
CA CYS A 461 23.57 -47.37 69.26
C CYS A 461 22.27 -47.85 69.93
N PRO A 462 22.37 -48.76 70.91
CA PRO A 462 21.25 -49.07 71.78
C PRO A 462 20.88 -47.86 72.66
N SER A 463 19.62 -47.79 73.12
CA SER A 463 19.14 -46.71 73.98
C SER A 463 19.79 -46.78 75.38
N CYS A 464 20.82 -45.98 75.63
CA CYS A 464 21.54 -45.92 76.91
C CYS A 464 20.83 -45.10 78.01
N GLY A 465 19.51 -44.90 77.88
CA GLY A 465 18.75 -44.00 78.74
C GLY A 465 19.26 -42.55 78.70
N SER A 466 18.88 -41.76 79.70
CA SER A 466 19.36 -40.38 79.91
C SER A 466 20.55 -40.29 80.87
N ASN A 467 21.06 -41.44 81.34
CA ASN A 467 22.07 -41.53 82.42
C ASN A 467 23.33 -42.28 81.98
N GLY A 468 23.63 -42.23 80.68
CA GLY A 468 24.81 -42.84 80.09
C GLY A 468 24.96 -42.47 78.62
N ASN A 469 26.18 -42.60 78.11
CA ASN A 469 26.50 -42.35 76.71
C ASN A 469 26.94 -43.64 76.03
N CYS A 470 26.53 -43.82 74.77
CA CYS A 470 27.01 -44.94 73.96
C CYS A 470 28.50 -44.76 73.61
N ALA A 471 29.29 -45.83 73.68
CA ALA A 471 30.60 -45.89 73.06
C ALA A 471 30.46 -45.94 71.52
N ASP A 472 30.25 -44.77 70.93
CA ASP A 472 29.99 -44.57 69.51
C ASP A 472 31.27 -44.35 68.66
N GLY A 473 31.08 -44.16 67.35
CA GLY A 473 32.16 -44.03 66.38
C GLY A 473 32.72 -45.37 65.87
N LEU A 474 33.63 -45.30 64.90
CA LEU A 474 34.19 -46.49 64.23
C LEU A 474 34.94 -47.45 65.16
N GLY A 475 35.58 -46.92 66.20
CA GLY A 475 36.24 -47.71 67.26
C GLY A 475 35.33 -48.08 68.42
N GLY A 476 34.09 -47.58 68.41
CA GLY A 476 33.08 -47.86 69.42
C GLY A 476 32.52 -49.28 69.27
N ASN A 477 32.14 -49.87 70.40
CA ASN A 477 31.55 -51.21 70.47
C ASN A 477 30.05 -51.18 70.82
N GLY A 478 29.46 -49.99 70.92
CA GLY A 478 28.03 -49.81 71.20
C GLY A 478 27.64 -50.06 72.66
N THR A 479 28.61 -50.24 73.56
CA THR A 479 28.32 -50.40 74.99
C THR A 479 27.95 -49.07 75.61
N CYS A 480 26.94 -49.06 76.49
CA CYS A 480 26.57 -47.89 77.24
C CYS A 480 27.55 -47.67 78.39
N ILE A 481 28.16 -46.49 78.41
CA ILE A 481 29.03 -46.01 79.48
C ILE A 481 28.12 -45.20 80.42
N CYS A 482 27.79 -45.80 81.56
CA CYS A 482 26.87 -45.20 82.52
C CYS A 482 27.51 -44.09 83.34
N ASP A 483 26.71 -43.06 83.64
CA ASP A 483 27.09 -42.01 84.58
C ASP A 483 27.22 -42.56 86.00
N GLU A 484 27.91 -41.82 86.88
CA GLU A 484 28.21 -42.26 88.24
C GLU A 484 26.92 -42.61 89.02
N GLY A 485 26.91 -43.77 89.68
CA GLY A 485 25.76 -44.30 90.42
C GLY A 485 24.77 -45.12 89.59
N TRP A 486 24.88 -45.11 88.26
CA TRP A 486 24.06 -45.91 87.35
C TRP A 486 24.79 -47.17 86.86
N SER A 487 24.02 -48.21 86.57
CA SER A 487 24.52 -49.51 86.11
C SER A 487 23.51 -50.19 85.19
N GLY A 488 23.86 -51.37 84.67
CA GLY A 488 23.08 -52.09 83.68
C GLY A 488 23.52 -51.78 82.25
N SER A 489 23.15 -52.65 81.30
CA SER A 489 23.55 -52.51 79.90
C SER A 489 22.90 -51.32 79.18
N ALA A 490 21.84 -50.75 79.76
CA ALA A 490 21.14 -49.56 79.27
C ALA A 490 21.19 -48.39 80.26
N CYS A 491 22.03 -48.48 81.29
CA CYS A 491 22.14 -47.46 82.36
C CYS A 491 20.79 -47.14 83.03
N ASP A 492 19.98 -48.17 83.19
CA ASP A 492 18.60 -48.15 83.67
C ASP A 492 18.45 -48.77 85.07
N ALA A 493 19.56 -49.12 85.73
CA ALA A 493 19.58 -49.59 87.11
C ALA A 493 20.54 -48.75 87.96
N CYS A 494 20.39 -48.80 89.29
CA CYS A 494 21.39 -48.22 90.18
C CYS A 494 22.57 -49.18 90.35
N ALA A 495 23.78 -48.64 90.46
CA ALA A 495 24.95 -49.42 90.88
C ALA A 495 24.78 -49.91 92.33
N GLU A 496 25.48 -51.00 92.68
CA GLU A 496 25.44 -51.57 94.03
C GLU A 496 25.78 -50.49 95.08
N GLY A 497 24.95 -50.37 96.12
CA GLY A 497 25.08 -49.32 97.14
C GLY A 497 24.52 -47.95 96.75
N TYR A 498 23.74 -47.84 95.65
CA TYR A 498 22.98 -46.64 95.26
C TYR A 498 21.48 -46.93 95.17
N TYR A 499 20.63 -45.96 95.52
CA TYR A 499 19.19 -46.15 95.67
C TYR A 499 18.34 -44.98 95.15
N GLY A 500 17.06 -45.25 94.90
CA GLY A 500 16.06 -44.27 94.50
C GLY A 500 16.09 -43.91 93.01
N SER A 501 15.12 -43.11 92.57
CA SER A 501 14.94 -42.76 91.15
C SER A 501 16.08 -41.94 90.54
N THR A 502 16.97 -41.39 91.36
CA THR A 502 18.17 -40.66 90.93
C THR A 502 19.46 -41.37 91.34
N CYS A 503 19.37 -42.65 91.76
CA CYS A 503 20.49 -43.48 92.21
C CYS A 503 21.49 -42.73 93.11
N GLN A 504 21.05 -42.33 94.30
CA GLN A 504 21.89 -41.66 95.30
C GLN A 504 22.65 -42.68 96.15
N PRO A 505 23.86 -42.36 96.66
CA PRO A 505 24.65 -43.30 97.46
C PRO A 505 23.97 -43.62 98.81
N CYS A 506 23.97 -44.90 99.20
CA CYS A 506 23.55 -45.36 100.52
C CYS A 506 24.40 -44.73 101.64
N GLY A 507 23.76 -44.30 102.73
CA GLY A 507 24.45 -43.85 103.95
C GLY A 507 25.01 -45.02 104.77
N SER A 508 25.95 -44.74 105.67
CA SER A 508 26.77 -45.72 106.42
C SER A 508 25.96 -46.68 107.32
N CYS A 509 25.35 -47.73 106.75
CA CYS A 509 24.86 -48.88 107.51
C CYS A 509 26.06 -49.58 108.18
N LEU A 510 25.98 -49.92 109.47
CA LEU A 510 27.00 -50.72 110.16
C LEU A 510 26.91 -52.19 109.72
N ASP A 511 27.98 -52.97 109.91
CA ASP A 511 28.21 -54.35 109.42
C ASP A 511 27.08 -55.40 109.68
N ASN A 512 26.02 -55.05 110.42
CA ASN A 512 24.88 -55.93 110.76
C ASN A 512 23.56 -55.50 110.07
N ALA A 513 23.65 -54.86 108.89
CA ALA A 513 22.52 -54.42 108.10
C ALA A 513 22.84 -54.34 106.59
N VAL A 514 21.82 -54.53 105.76
CA VAL A 514 21.91 -54.40 104.28
C VAL A 514 21.10 -53.19 103.83
N CYS A 515 21.67 -52.29 103.03
CA CYS A 515 20.93 -51.15 102.46
C CYS A 515 19.88 -51.65 101.46
N LEU A 516 18.66 -51.11 101.50
CA LEU A 516 17.70 -51.24 100.40
C LEU A 516 18.16 -50.35 99.25
N ASP A 517 19.05 -50.91 98.43
CA ASP A 517 19.57 -50.31 97.20
C ASP A 517 18.66 -50.62 95.98
N GLY A 518 19.03 -50.08 94.82
CA GLY A 518 18.25 -50.17 93.59
C GLY A 518 17.20 -49.08 93.42
N LEU A 519 16.56 -49.03 92.24
CA LEU A 519 15.62 -47.97 91.84
C LEU A 519 14.37 -47.87 92.72
N LEU A 520 13.91 -49.01 93.25
CA LEU A 520 12.79 -49.09 94.19
C LEU A 520 13.25 -49.05 95.65
N GLY A 521 14.57 -49.08 95.86
CA GLY A 521 15.20 -48.92 97.16
C GLY A 521 15.04 -47.48 97.65
N ASN A 522 14.78 -47.34 98.95
CA ASN A 522 14.65 -46.05 99.62
C ASN A 522 15.87 -45.72 100.48
N GLY A 523 16.96 -46.50 100.36
CA GLY A 523 18.22 -46.27 101.06
C GLY A 523 18.19 -46.58 102.55
N THR A 524 17.13 -47.23 103.02
CA THR A 524 17.02 -47.62 104.44
C THR A 524 17.77 -48.91 104.71
N CYS A 525 18.42 -49.01 105.87
CA CYS A 525 19.12 -50.22 106.29
C CYS A 525 18.10 -51.26 106.79
N VAL A 526 18.11 -52.47 106.22
CA VAL A 526 17.40 -53.64 106.76
C VAL A 526 18.30 -54.29 107.79
N CYS A 527 17.83 -54.32 109.03
CA CYS A 527 18.56 -54.81 110.18
C CYS A 527 18.47 -56.34 110.30
N ASP A 528 19.56 -56.98 110.73
CA ASP A 528 19.54 -58.38 111.13
C ASP A 528 18.59 -58.62 112.33
N SER A 529 18.11 -59.85 112.46
CA SER A 529 17.06 -60.24 113.42
C SER A 529 17.34 -59.78 114.86
N GLY A 530 16.48 -58.90 115.41
CA GLY A 530 16.57 -58.38 116.78
C GLY A 530 16.94 -56.89 116.91
N TRP A 531 17.16 -56.19 115.79
CA TRP A 531 17.59 -54.79 115.74
C TRP A 531 16.64 -53.92 114.89
N GLU A 532 16.49 -52.65 115.27
CA GLU A 532 15.57 -51.64 114.73
C GLU A 532 16.21 -50.24 114.78
N GLY A 533 15.58 -49.24 114.15
CA GLY A 533 16.12 -47.88 114.00
C GLY A 533 16.77 -47.65 112.64
N ALA A 534 16.88 -46.39 112.21
CA ALA A 534 17.31 -46.01 110.85
C ALA A 534 18.73 -46.50 110.47
N PHE A 535 19.55 -46.85 111.46
CA PHE A 535 20.88 -47.44 111.31
C PHE A 535 21.02 -48.77 112.08
N CYS A 536 19.90 -49.41 112.45
CA CYS A 536 19.86 -50.69 113.17
C CYS A 536 20.49 -50.66 114.56
N ASN A 537 20.10 -49.68 115.39
CA ASN A 537 20.70 -49.37 116.68
C ASN A 537 19.74 -49.42 117.91
N VAL A 538 18.53 -49.99 117.78
CA VAL A 538 17.43 -50.00 118.78
C VAL A 538 16.66 -51.34 118.77
N SER A 539 15.82 -51.69 119.76
CA SER A 539 15.05 -52.96 119.81
C SER A 539 13.52 -52.75 119.96
N SER A 540 12.74 -53.74 119.51
CA SER A 540 11.36 -53.67 118.98
C SER A 540 10.15 -53.18 119.77
N ALA A 541 9.39 -52.22 119.19
CA ALA A 541 7.91 -52.11 119.32
C ALA A 541 7.19 -51.08 118.39
N SER A 542 6.22 -51.59 117.60
CA SER A 542 4.96 -50.97 117.07
C SER A 542 4.94 -49.92 115.93
N SER A 543 4.09 -50.18 114.92
CA SER A 543 3.72 -49.39 113.71
C SER A 543 2.58 -48.37 113.95
N PRO A 544 2.22 -47.48 112.97
CA PRO A 544 1.01 -47.76 112.14
C PRO A 544 0.87 -47.09 110.73
N PHE A 545 -0.04 -47.68 109.91
CA PHE A 545 -0.74 -47.30 108.63
C PHE A 545 0.06 -47.06 107.33
N SER A 546 -0.15 -47.71 106.17
CA SER A 546 -1.25 -48.46 105.50
C SER A 546 -2.39 -47.63 104.88
N SER A 547 -2.54 -47.73 103.55
CA SER A 547 -3.84 -47.69 102.86
C SER A 547 -3.81 -48.59 101.62
N PRO A 548 -4.84 -49.41 101.35
CA PRO A 548 -4.94 -50.24 100.14
C PRO A 548 -5.45 -49.41 98.95
N ALA A 549 -5.15 -49.87 97.72
CA ALA A 549 -5.69 -49.29 96.49
C ALA A 549 -7.21 -49.44 96.43
N THR A 550 -7.91 -48.34 96.14
CA THR A 550 -9.36 -48.33 95.93
C THR A 550 -9.68 -48.89 94.54
N VAL A 551 -10.37 -50.04 94.48
CA VAL A 551 -10.83 -50.67 93.23
C VAL A 551 -12.16 -50.04 92.83
N LEU A 552 -12.21 -49.40 91.67
CA LEU A 552 -13.44 -48.87 91.08
C LEU A 552 -14.12 -49.97 90.26
N SER A 553 -15.38 -50.27 90.57
CA SER A 553 -16.16 -51.35 89.95
C SER A 553 -17.49 -50.85 89.39
N ASP A 554 -18.08 -51.60 88.46
CA ASP A 554 -19.44 -51.36 87.97
C ASP A 554 -20.46 -51.67 89.10
N PRO A 555 -21.22 -50.68 89.59
CA PRO A 555 -22.14 -50.86 90.72
C PRO A 555 -23.34 -51.77 90.40
N SER A 556 -23.58 -52.12 89.12
CA SER A 556 -24.69 -52.98 88.70
C SER A 556 -24.48 -54.47 88.96
N GLY A 557 -23.22 -54.91 89.15
CA GLY A 557 -22.88 -56.28 89.53
C GLY A 557 -23.32 -57.38 88.55
N ALA A 558 -23.69 -57.03 87.31
CA ALA A 558 -24.18 -58.00 86.34
C ALA A 558 -23.04 -58.88 85.81
N ALA A 559 -23.23 -60.21 85.85
CA ALA A 559 -22.25 -61.16 85.33
C ALA A 559 -22.13 -61.04 83.80
N GLY A 560 -20.92 -60.78 83.32
CA GLY A 560 -20.62 -60.63 81.88
C GLY A 560 -20.29 -59.21 81.42
N ASN A 561 -20.26 -58.21 82.31
CA ASN A 561 -19.87 -56.85 81.97
C ASN A 561 -18.34 -56.75 81.80
N ASN A 562 -17.90 -56.40 80.59
CA ASN A 562 -16.49 -56.24 80.26
C ASN A 562 -16.07 -54.77 80.41
N LEU A 563 -15.92 -54.33 81.67
CA LEU A 563 -15.51 -52.96 81.99
C LEU A 563 -14.08 -52.69 81.50
N GLY A 564 -13.90 -51.59 80.78
CA GLY A 564 -12.63 -51.13 80.24
C GLY A 564 -12.20 -51.77 78.92
N VAL A 565 -12.98 -52.70 78.33
CA VAL A 565 -12.57 -53.42 77.09
C VAL A 565 -12.48 -52.53 75.84
N GLY A 566 -13.37 -51.56 75.69
CA GLY A 566 -13.25 -50.54 74.63
C GLY A 566 -12.27 -49.41 74.98
N GLY A 567 -11.89 -49.28 76.25
CA GLY A 567 -10.93 -48.29 76.74
C GLY A 567 -11.39 -47.57 78.02
N VAL A 568 -10.42 -46.92 78.67
CA VAL A 568 -10.62 -46.01 79.81
C VAL A 568 -9.93 -44.70 79.49
N THR A 569 -10.60 -43.59 79.75
CA THR A 569 -10.05 -42.25 79.54
C THR A 569 -10.24 -41.38 80.79
N LEU A 570 -9.31 -40.46 81.00
CA LEU A 570 -9.31 -39.50 82.09
C LEU A 570 -9.17 -38.10 81.51
N SER A 571 -10.03 -37.18 81.94
CA SER A 571 -9.91 -35.76 81.63
C SER A 571 -8.57 -35.20 82.13
N ALA A 572 -7.97 -34.27 81.38
CA ALA A 572 -6.67 -33.68 81.73
C ALA A 572 -6.69 -32.92 83.06
N ASN A 573 -7.83 -32.34 83.45
CA ASN A 573 -8.02 -31.72 84.77
C ASN A 573 -8.23 -32.74 85.91
N GLY A 574 -8.33 -34.03 85.58
CA GLY A 574 -8.46 -35.14 86.52
C GLY A 574 -9.81 -35.21 87.24
N LEU A 575 -10.84 -34.48 86.77
CA LEU A 575 -12.14 -34.36 87.47
C LEU A 575 -13.19 -35.37 86.99
N ALA A 576 -13.03 -35.93 85.80
CA ALA A 576 -13.86 -37.03 85.29
C ALA A 576 -13.03 -38.15 84.67
N MET A 577 -13.46 -39.38 84.90
CA MET A 577 -12.95 -40.59 84.28
C MET A 577 -14.12 -41.33 83.62
N ALA A 578 -13.92 -41.84 82.41
CA ALA A 578 -14.93 -42.62 81.69
C ALA A 578 -14.36 -43.98 81.27
N ALA A 579 -15.15 -45.04 81.42
CA ALA A 579 -14.80 -46.37 80.96
C ALA A 579 -15.97 -47.02 80.20
N SER A 580 -15.65 -47.69 79.09
CA SER A 580 -16.62 -48.49 78.36
C SER A 580 -17.02 -49.75 79.12
N SER A 581 -18.28 -50.17 79.05
CA SER A 581 -18.74 -51.49 79.47
C SER A 581 -19.36 -52.20 78.27
N TYR A 582 -18.47 -52.76 77.43
CA TYR A 582 -18.82 -53.46 76.20
C TYR A 582 -19.61 -54.74 76.54
N ALA A 583 -20.74 -54.96 75.87
CA ALA A 583 -21.72 -56.03 76.15
C ALA A 583 -22.41 -55.98 77.53
N GLY A 584 -22.38 -54.83 78.23
CA GLY A 584 -23.19 -54.65 79.43
C GLY A 584 -24.68 -54.81 79.15
N ARG A 585 -25.36 -55.72 79.84
CA ARG A 585 -26.81 -55.91 79.67
C ARG A 585 -27.56 -54.70 80.21
N VAL A 586 -28.44 -54.11 79.40
CA VAL A 586 -29.48 -53.18 79.84
C VAL A 586 -30.80 -53.91 79.60
N GLY A 587 -31.39 -54.48 80.66
CA GLY A 587 -32.51 -55.40 80.50
C GLY A 587 -32.09 -56.78 79.99
N THR A 588 -32.70 -57.28 78.91
CA THR A 588 -32.49 -58.65 78.38
C THR A 588 -31.47 -58.76 77.24
N ALA A 589 -31.07 -57.65 76.61
CA ALA A 589 -30.16 -57.64 75.47
C ALA A 589 -28.84 -56.87 75.73
N ASN A 590 -27.88 -57.06 74.82
CA ASN A 590 -26.55 -56.50 74.89
C ASN A 590 -26.51 -55.08 74.30
N ALA A 591 -26.96 -54.06 75.06
CA ALA A 591 -26.96 -52.68 74.58
C ALA A 591 -25.61 -51.95 74.77
N GLY A 592 -24.75 -52.42 75.69
CA GLY A 592 -23.52 -51.69 76.06
C GLY A 592 -23.80 -50.43 76.88
N SER A 593 -22.75 -49.82 77.44
CA SER A 593 -22.86 -48.57 78.21
C SER A 593 -21.49 -47.91 78.46
N VAL A 594 -21.49 -46.64 78.84
CA VAL A 594 -20.31 -45.94 79.35
C VAL A 594 -20.53 -45.53 80.79
N LEU A 595 -19.59 -45.87 81.67
CA LEU A 595 -19.60 -45.45 83.07
C LEU A 595 -18.70 -44.23 83.23
N VAL A 596 -19.23 -43.16 83.82
CA VAL A 596 -18.49 -41.91 84.09
C VAL A 596 -18.42 -41.67 85.59
N TRP A 597 -17.20 -41.67 86.14
CA TRP A 597 -16.91 -41.28 87.51
C TRP A 597 -16.57 -39.80 87.54
N GLU A 598 -17.30 -39.07 88.38
CA GLU A 598 -17.19 -37.62 88.50
C GLU A 598 -16.73 -37.25 89.91
N ARG A 599 -15.88 -36.22 90.02
CA ARG A 599 -15.48 -35.61 91.29
C ARG A 599 -15.28 -34.11 91.14
N THR A 600 -15.45 -33.39 92.24
CA THR A 600 -15.40 -31.92 92.25
C THR A 600 -14.00 -31.36 92.31
N THR A 601 -13.07 -32.04 92.99
CA THR A 601 -11.67 -31.65 93.08
C THR A 601 -10.76 -32.88 92.99
N VAL A 602 -9.50 -32.69 92.59
CA VAL A 602 -8.53 -33.80 92.43
C VAL A 602 -8.15 -34.50 93.75
N SER A 603 -8.44 -33.86 94.89
CA SER A 603 -8.28 -34.42 96.23
C SER A 603 -9.45 -35.29 96.69
N ASP A 604 -10.59 -35.23 96.00
CA ASP A 604 -11.76 -36.05 96.32
C ASP A 604 -11.59 -37.45 95.70
N ASP A 605 -12.10 -38.46 96.39
CA ASP A 605 -12.30 -39.78 95.78
C ASP A 605 -13.37 -39.67 94.68
N PHE A 606 -13.24 -40.51 93.64
CA PHE A 606 -14.26 -40.60 92.62
C PHE A 606 -15.59 -41.10 93.23
N GLY A 607 -16.68 -40.38 92.94
CA GLY A 607 -18.02 -40.76 93.39
C GLY A 607 -18.55 -42.04 92.72
N THR A 608 -19.79 -42.41 93.00
CA THR A 608 -20.45 -43.51 92.27
C THR A 608 -20.58 -43.17 90.79
N PRO A 609 -20.24 -44.09 89.87
CA PRO A 609 -20.29 -43.80 88.46
C PRO A 609 -21.71 -43.63 87.96
N VAL A 610 -21.84 -42.76 86.98
CA VAL A 610 -23.07 -42.54 86.25
C VAL A 610 -23.03 -43.39 84.98
N LYS A 611 -24.10 -44.15 84.74
CA LYS A 611 -24.22 -45.03 83.58
C LYS A 611 -24.92 -44.28 82.45
N LEU A 612 -24.20 -44.07 81.35
CA LEU A 612 -24.70 -43.51 80.11
C LEU A 612 -25.10 -44.65 79.17
N THR A 613 -26.29 -44.54 78.60
CA THR A 613 -26.90 -45.52 77.67
C THR A 613 -27.46 -44.80 76.46
N ASP A 614 -27.66 -45.52 75.36
CA ASP A 614 -28.36 -45.00 74.19
C ASP A 614 -29.80 -44.60 74.55
N PRO A 615 -30.27 -43.38 74.18
CA PRO A 615 -31.64 -42.94 74.44
C PRO A 615 -32.73 -43.76 73.75
N ASN A 616 -32.44 -44.41 72.61
CA ASN A 616 -33.42 -45.21 71.87
C ASN A 616 -33.80 -46.53 72.59
N GLY A 617 -32.91 -47.01 73.47
CA GLY A 617 -33.02 -48.27 74.19
C GLY A 617 -33.09 -49.52 73.32
N ALA A 618 -32.53 -49.50 72.10
CA ALA A 618 -32.61 -50.64 71.19
C ALA A 618 -31.69 -51.79 71.64
N ASP A 619 -32.13 -53.01 71.34
CA ASP A 619 -31.37 -54.21 71.67
C ASP A 619 -30.20 -54.34 70.67
N TYR A 620 -28.97 -54.49 71.16
CA TYR A 620 -27.72 -54.70 70.39
C TYR A 620 -26.91 -53.47 69.95
N ASP A 621 -27.18 -52.26 70.44
CA ASP A 621 -26.44 -51.05 70.00
C ASP A 621 -24.93 -51.03 70.35
N ASN A 622 -24.52 -51.87 71.32
CA ASN A 622 -23.13 -52.06 71.75
C ASN A 622 -22.36 -50.74 72.04
N LEU A 623 -22.99 -49.82 72.77
CA LEU A 623 -22.39 -48.55 73.18
C LEU A 623 -21.07 -48.75 73.95
N GLY A 624 -20.03 -48.01 73.53
CA GLY A 624 -18.70 -48.01 74.13
C GLY A 624 -17.71 -48.98 73.50
N ALA A 625 -18.02 -49.60 72.35
CA ALA A 625 -17.14 -50.57 71.67
C ALA A 625 -15.75 -50.00 71.31
N GLY A 626 -15.70 -48.79 70.75
CA GLY A 626 -14.45 -48.10 70.40
C GLY A 626 -13.81 -47.27 71.52
N GLY A 627 -14.34 -47.36 72.74
CA GLY A 627 -13.91 -46.56 73.88
C GLY A 627 -14.49 -45.14 73.92
N PRO A 628 -14.72 -44.59 75.11
CA PRO A 628 -15.15 -43.20 75.25
C PRO A 628 -13.95 -42.24 75.13
N CYS A 629 -14.22 -41.01 74.68
CA CYS A 629 -13.30 -39.89 74.83
C CYS A 629 -13.92 -38.78 75.67
N LEU A 630 -13.06 -38.04 76.39
CA LEU A 630 -13.41 -36.92 77.26
C LEU A 630 -12.71 -35.66 76.79
N SER A 631 -13.39 -34.52 76.85
CA SER A 631 -12.72 -33.23 76.72
C SER A 631 -11.74 -33.00 77.86
N SER A 632 -10.71 -32.18 77.62
CA SER A 632 -9.68 -31.87 78.61
C SER A 632 -10.22 -31.24 79.90
N ASP A 633 -11.35 -30.54 79.79
CA ASP A 633 -12.04 -29.84 80.88
C ASP A 633 -13.18 -30.65 81.53
N ALA A 634 -13.42 -31.88 81.09
CA ALA A 634 -14.47 -32.76 81.56
C ALA A 634 -15.91 -32.28 81.29
N LEU A 635 -16.15 -31.45 80.27
CA LEU A 635 -17.50 -30.99 79.89
C LEU A 635 -18.16 -31.81 78.79
N ILE A 636 -17.40 -32.59 78.02
CA ILE A 636 -17.93 -33.38 76.89
C ILE A 636 -17.49 -34.84 77.03
N VAL A 637 -18.44 -35.75 76.87
CA VAL A 637 -18.20 -37.20 76.71
C VAL A 637 -18.70 -37.61 75.34
N VAL A 638 -17.88 -38.32 74.56
CA VAL A 638 -18.29 -38.92 73.29
C VAL A 638 -18.06 -40.41 73.34
N ALA A 639 -19.03 -41.19 72.89
CA ALA A 639 -18.91 -42.64 72.77
C ALA A 639 -19.65 -43.16 71.54
N GLY A 640 -19.05 -44.12 70.86
CA GLY A 640 -19.66 -44.78 69.71
C GLY A 640 -20.56 -45.96 70.10
N ALA A 641 -21.70 -46.07 69.44
CA ALA A 641 -22.61 -47.21 69.46
C ALA A 641 -22.52 -47.92 68.11
N HIS A 642 -21.66 -48.94 68.02
CA HIS A 642 -21.27 -49.52 66.72
C HIS A 642 -22.40 -50.27 65.99
N SER A 643 -23.45 -50.71 66.69
CA SER A 643 -24.55 -51.49 66.10
C SER A 643 -25.90 -50.80 66.23
N ASP A 644 -25.89 -49.50 66.52
CA ASP A 644 -27.12 -48.71 66.66
C ASP A 644 -27.98 -48.77 65.39
N ASP A 645 -29.24 -49.19 65.56
CA ASP A 645 -30.24 -49.37 64.52
C ASP A 645 -31.27 -48.23 64.44
N ASN A 646 -30.95 -47.04 64.95
CA ASN A 646 -31.80 -45.85 64.91
C ASN A 646 -32.38 -45.49 63.51
N GLN A 647 -31.84 -46.03 62.41
CA GLN A 647 -32.39 -45.94 61.05
C GLN A 647 -32.74 -47.29 60.38
N GLY A 648 -32.74 -48.39 61.15
CA GLY A 648 -33.17 -49.73 60.74
C GLY A 648 -32.07 -50.64 60.21
N SER A 649 -30.78 -50.33 60.42
CA SER A 649 -29.71 -51.02 59.68
C SER A 649 -28.27 -50.96 60.20
N ASN A 650 -27.99 -51.26 61.47
CA ASN A 650 -26.64 -51.45 62.02
C ASN A 650 -25.58 -50.42 61.51
N ALA A 651 -25.99 -49.18 61.27
CA ALA A 651 -25.10 -48.14 60.74
C ALA A 651 -24.15 -47.67 61.85
N GLY A 652 -24.60 -47.77 63.10
CA GLY A 652 -23.87 -47.24 64.23
C GLY A 652 -24.00 -45.71 64.31
N SER A 653 -23.64 -45.19 65.47
CA SER A 653 -23.78 -43.77 65.78
C SER A 653 -22.72 -43.31 66.78
N LEU A 654 -22.54 -42.00 66.88
CA LEU A 654 -21.82 -41.38 67.99
C LEU A 654 -22.79 -40.63 68.88
N LEU A 655 -22.72 -40.90 70.16
CA LEU A 655 -23.47 -40.20 71.18
C LEU A 655 -22.56 -39.19 71.87
N VAL A 656 -23.01 -37.94 71.92
CA VAL A 656 -22.26 -36.79 72.45
C VAL A 656 -23.04 -36.19 73.63
N TRP A 657 -22.53 -36.36 74.85
CA TRP A 657 -23.09 -35.71 76.04
C TRP A 657 -22.31 -34.43 76.33
N MET A 658 -23.01 -33.30 76.37
CA MET A 658 -22.44 -31.99 76.66
C MET A 658 -23.12 -31.36 77.86
N ARG A 659 -22.32 -30.86 78.81
CA ARG A 659 -22.79 -30.08 79.95
C ARG A 659 -22.11 -28.72 79.99
N SER A 660 -22.77 -27.74 80.58
CA SER A 660 -22.24 -26.37 80.70
C SER A 660 -21.21 -26.18 81.81
N ASP A 661 -21.18 -27.07 82.80
CA ASP A 661 -20.29 -27.00 83.97
C ASP A 661 -20.06 -28.37 84.60
N VAL A 662 -18.90 -28.56 85.26
CA VAL A 662 -18.47 -29.83 85.88
C VAL A 662 -19.36 -30.26 87.07
N GLY A 663 -20.21 -29.36 87.60
CA GLY A 663 -21.15 -29.67 88.67
C GLY A 663 -22.43 -30.37 88.20
N THR A 664 -22.75 -30.30 86.92
CA THR A 664 -23.93 -30.93 86.33
C THR A 664 -23.61 -32.36 85.91
N SER A 665 -24.29 -33.37 86.48
CA SER A 665 -23.97 -34.78 86.18
C SER A 665 -24.39 -35.20 84.77
N PHE A 666 -23.51 -35.92 84.06
CA PHE A 666 -23.77 -36.39 82.69
C PHE A 666 -25.01 -37.28 82.55
N GLY A 667 -25.43 -38.00 83.60
CA GLY A 667 -26.61 -38.87 83.54
C GLY A 667 -27.94 -38.13 83.45
N THR A 668 -27.93 -36.81 83.65
CA THR A 668 -29.12 -35.95 83.45
C THR A 668 -29.17 -35.34 82.07
N ILE A 669 -28.13 -35.52 81.25
CA ILE A 669 -27.98 -34.95 79.92
C ILE A 669 -28.46 -35.95 78.88
N THR A 670 -29.35 -35.49 77.98
CA THR A 670 -29.69 -36.24 76.77
C THR A 670 -28.58 -36.04 75.74
N PRO A 671 -27.99 -37.10 75.18
CA PRO A 671 -26.94 -36.97 74.19
C PRO A 671 -27.48 -36.46 72.87
N GLU A 672 -26.63 -35.73 72.16
CA GLU A 672 -26.77 -35.50 70.73
C GLU A 672 -26.31 -36.75 69.97
N VAL A 673 -27.10 -37.18 68.98
CA VAL A 673 -26.81 -38.36 68.16
C VAL A 673 -26.25 -37.90 66.81
N LEU A 674 -25.01 -38.28 66.52
CA LEU A 674 -24.36 -38.03 65.23
C LEU A 674 -24.36 -39.31 64.41
N LEU A 675 -24.91 -39.23 63.21
CA LEU A 675 -25.07 -40.34 62.28
C LEU A 675 -24.14 -40.13 61.06
N ASP A 676 -23.82 -41.22 60.37
CA ASP A 676 -23.11 -41.13 59.09
C ASP A 676 -23.93 -40.30 58.07
N PRO A 677 -23.36 -39.22 57.53
CA PRO A 677 -24.00 -38.37 56.52
C PRO A 677 -24.32 -39.09 55.22
N SER A 678 -23.59 -40.17 54.91
CA SER A 678 -23.78 -40.92 53.66
C SER A 678 -25.06 -41.76 53.69
N GLY A 679 -25.63 -42.02 54.87
CA GLY A 679 -26.81 -42.86 55.05
C GLY A 679 -26.56 -44.33 54.71
N SER A 680 -25.29 -44.76 54.68
CA SER A 680 -24.91 -46.13 54.35
C SER A 680 -25.33 -47.11 55.44
N PHE A 681 -25.64 -48.34 55.04
CA PHE A 681 -26.09 -49.41 55.91
C PHE A 681 -24.87 -50.29 56.25
N LYS A 682 -24.62 -50.59 57.54
CA LYS A 682 -23.48 -51.42 58.05
C LYS A 682 -22.08 -50.80 57.95
N ASP A 683 -21.93 -49.49 58.09
CA ASP A 683 -20.63 -48.82 58.25
C ASP A 683 -20.07 -48.91 59.68
N TYR A 684 -20.89 -49.32 60.65
CA TYR A 684 -20.50 -49.57 62.04
C TYR A 684 -19.75 -48.38 62.68
N LEU A 685 -20.24 -47.18 62.41
CA LEU A 685 -19.65 -45.93 62.88
C LEU A 685 -19.50 -45.95 64.41
N GLY A 686 -18.31 -45.56 64.89
CA GLY A 686 -17.99 -45.51 66.32
C GLY A 686 -17.33 -46.78 66.88
N HIS A 687 -17.09 -47.81 66.06
CA HIS A 687 -16.33 -49.01 66.48
C HIS A 687 -14.83 -48.75 66.65
N GLY A 688 -14.22 -47.95 65.77
CA GLY A 688 -12.78 -47.64 65.80
C GLY A 688 -12.38 -46.61 66.86
N GLY A 689 -13.34 -46.13 67.64
CA GLY A 689 -13.18 -45.06 68.61
C GLY A 689 -13.37 -43.67 68.03
N ALA A 690 -13.44 -42.70 68.94
CA ALA A 690 -13.52 -41.29 68.62
C ALA A 690 -12.47 -40.49 69.40
N THR A 691 -12.04 -39.37 68.85
CA THR A 691 -11.18 -38.41 69.54
C THR A 691 -11.75 -37.00 69.41
N LEU A 692 -11.50 -36.19 70.44
CA LEU A 692 -12.03 -34.83 70.59
C LEU A 692 -10.88 -33.86 70.83
N SER A 693 -10.82 -32.79 70.03
CA SER A 693 -9.91 -31.66 70.26
C SER A 693 -10.66 -30.53 70.95
N THR A 694 -10.43 -30.38 72.26
CA THR A 694 -10.80 -29.25 73.14
C THR A 694 -12.04 -28.44 72.71
N ASP A 695 -13.15 -29.13 72.44
CA ASP A 695 -14.52 -28.62 72.21
C ASP A 695 -14.97 -28.29 70.77
N THR A 696 -14.10 -28.43 69.76
CA THR A 696 -14.42 -27.97 68.39
C THR A 696 -14.52 -29.05 67.33
N LEU A 697 -13.86 -30.19 67.54
CA LEU A 697 -13.68 -31.19 66.48
C LEU A 697 -13.81 -32.60 67.03
N ILE A 698 -14.78 -33.38 66.52
CA ILE A 698 -14.91 -34.81 66.77
C ILE A 698 -14.46 -35.55 65.51
N LEU A 699 -13.49 -36.45 65.65
CA LEU A 699 -13.15 -37.42 64.63
C LEU A 699 -13.55 -38.81 65.11
N ALA A 700 -14.26 -39.57 64.28
CA ALA A 700 -14.51 -40.97 64.56
C ALA A 700 -14.27 -41.85 63.34
N ALA A 701 -13.78 -43.06 63.60
CA ALA A 701 -13.55 -44.06 62.58
C ALA A 701 -14.71 -45.06 62.52
N ALA A 702 -15.20 -45.28 61.30
CA ALA A 702 -16.00 -46.45 60.94
C ALA A 702 -15.05 -47.64 60.75
N ALA A 703 -15.43 -48.81 61.27
CA ALA A 703 -14.60 -50.01 61.16
C ALA A 703 -15.36 -51.16 60.50
N TYR A 704 -14.70 -51.75 59.51
CA TYR A 704 -14.85 -53.14 59.03
C TYR A 704 -15.73 -53.38 57.79
N GLY A 705 -15.08 -53.82 56.70
CA GLY A 705 -15.69 -54.60 55.62
C GLY A 705 -15.55 -56.10 55.90
N THR A 706 -16.64 -56.78 56.22
CA THR A 706 -16.64 -58.25 56.20
C THR A 706 -16.81 -58.71 54.76
N ASN A 707 -15.76 -59.29 54.19
CA ASN A 707 -15.81 -60.11 52.98
C ASN A 707 -16.84 -61.25 53.14
N LEU A 708 -18.10 -61.02 52.80
CA LEU A 708 -19.11 -62.06 52.58
C LEU A 708 -19.43 -62.11 51.09
N PRO A 709 -19.00 -63.17 50.37
CA PRO A 709 -19.24 -63.26 48.93
C PRO A 709 -20.74 -63.47 48.69
N GLY A 710 -21.39 -62.49 48.06
CA GLY A 710 -22.73 -62.62 47.49
C GLY A 710 -23.81 -61.69 48.01
N HIS A 711 -23.47 -60.64 48.77
CA HIS A 711 -24.43 -59.59 49.13
C HIS A 711 -24.18 -58.34 48.27
N PRO A 712 -25.18 -57.81 47.54
CA PRO A 712 -25.03 -56.57 46.78
C PRO A 712 -25.13 -55.41 47.77
N ASP A 713 -24.00 -55.04 48.37
CA ASP A 713 -23.93 -53.85 49.22
C ASP A 713 -23.44 -52.69 48.33
N ASP A 714 -24.28 -51.66 48.35
CA ASP A 714 -24.46 -50.56 47.39
C ASP A 714 -23.20 -49.70 47.24
N ASP A 715 -22.82 -49.54 45.99
CA ASP A 715 -21.53 -49.12 45.50
C ASP A 715 -21.56 -47.66 45.05
N ASP A 716 -21.28 -46.75 45.99
CA ASP A 716 -20.71 -45.43 45.65
C ASP A 716 -19.19 -45.43 45.90
N LEU A 717 -18.49 -46.18 45.05
CA LEU A 717 -17.02 -46.18 44.80
C LEU A 717 -16.19 -47.32 45.44
N GLY A 718 -16.79 -48.50 45.66
CA GLY A 718 -16.15 -49.79 45.41
C GLY A 718 -14.86 -50.20 46.14
N MET A 719 -14.73 -50.03 47.46
CA MET A 719 -13.78 -50.82 48.29
C MET A 719 -14.20 -50.89 49.77
N ASP A 720 -13.93 -52.03 50.42
CA ASP A 720 -14.00 -52.30 51.88
C ASP A 720 -13.05 -51.39 52.71
N THR A 721 -13.17 -50.07 52.58
CA THR A 721 -12.19 -49.12 53.14
C THR A 721 -12.81 -48.35 54.30
N GLY A 722 -12.21 -48.48 55.48
CA GLY A 722 -12.62 -47.73 56.67
C GLY A 722 -12.58 -46.21 56.41
N ALA A 723 -13.61 -45.51 56.88
CA ALA A 723 -13.73 -44.06 56.73
C ALA A 723 -13.53 -43.37 58.08
N VAL A 724 -12.88 -42.20 58.05
CA VAL A 724 -12.87 -41.27 59.20
C VAL A 724 -13.80 -40.11 58.87
N VAL A 725 -14.79 -39.91 59.73
CA VAL A 725 -15.76 -38.82 59.62
C VAL A 725 -15.42 -37.75 60.65
N VAL A 726 -15.45 -36.49 60.21
CA VAL A 726 -15.09 -35.34 61.02
C VAL A 726 -16.30 -34.42 61.18
N TRP A 727 -16.69 -34.16 62.42
CA TRP A 727 -17.72 -33.20 62.78
C TRP A 727 -17.08 -31.97 63.43
N GLU A 728 -17.41 -30.81 62.85
CA GLU A 728 -17.02 -29.51 63.38
C GLU A 728 -18.20 -28.85 64.11
N ARG A 729 -17.88 -28.21 65.24
CA ARG A 729 -18.81 -27.37 65.99
C ARG A 729 -18.64 -25.92 65.58
N SER A 730 -19.68 -25.33 65.01
CA SER A 730 -19.69 -23.91 64.64
C SER A 730 -19.68 -23.00 65.88
N ALA A 731 -18.98 -21.87 65.82
CA ALA A 731 -18.93 -20.87 66.90
C ALA A 731 -20.30 -20.24 67.23
N THR A 732 -21.33 -20.43 66.39
CA THR A 732 -22.69 -19.89 66.57
C THR A 732 -23.74 -20.96 66.89
N SER A 733 -23.38 -22.24 66.96
CA SER A 733 -24.28 -23.37 67.24
C SER A 733 -23.75 -24.17 68.42
N GLU A 734 -24.61 -24.48 69.40
CA GLU A 734 -24.21 -25.31 70.54
C GLU A 734 -24.10 -26.80 70.17
N ALA A 735 -24.62 -27.21 69.01
CA ALA A 735 -24.71 -28.58 68.49
C ALA A 735 -23.60 -28.94 67.47
N PHE A 736 -23.12 -30.20 67.52
CA PHE A 736 -22.20 -30.78 66.53
C PHE A 736 -23.00 -31.23 65.29
N GLY A 737 -22.56 -30.87 64.07
CA GLY A 737 -23.28 -31.22 62.82
C GLY A 737 -24.10 -30.10 62.18
N SER A 738 -23.96 -28.87 62.66
CA SER A 738 -24.48 -27.66 61.95
C SER A 738 -23.71 -27.34 60.66
N VAL A 739 -22.53 -27.92 60.47
CA VAL A 739 -21.69 -27.85 59.27
C VAL A 739 -21.69 -29.22 58.60
N THR A 740 -21.72 -29.26 57.27
CA THR A 740 -21.70 -30.52 56.52
C THR A 740 -20.42 -31.28 56.83
N PRO A 741 -20.48 -32.45 57.48
CA PRO A 741 -19.30 -33.28 57.76
C PRO A 741 -18.63 -33.78 56.48
N TYR A 742 -17.32 -33.98 56.53
CA TYR A 742 -16.51 -34.46 55.41
C TYR A 742 -15.82 -35.78 55.77
N SER A 743 -15.75 -36.72 54.83
CA SER A 743 -15.10 -38.02 55.00
C SER A 743 -13.76 -38.08 54.26
N PHE A 744 -12.73 -38.61 54.92
CA PHE A 744 -11.42 -38.84 54.31
C PHE A 744 -11.28 -40.31 53.94
N ARG A 745 -10.87 -40.58 52.68
CA ARG A 745 -10.49 -41.92 52.23
C ARG A 745 -9.01 -42.17 52.53
N VAL A 746 -8.70 -43.28 53.20
CA VAL A 746 -7.33 -43.79 53.28
C VAL A 746 -7.15 -44.72 52.08
N GLY A 747 -6.30 -44.30 51.13
CA GLY A 747 -6.04 -45.01 49.88
C GLY A 747 -5.24 -46.29 50.06
#